data_AF-A0AA41QTW2-F1
#
_entry.id   AF-A0AA41QTW2-F1
#
_cell.length_a   1.000
_cell.length_b   1.000
_cell.length_c   1.000
_cell.angle_alpha   90.00
_cell.angle_beta   90.00
_cell.angle_gamma   90.00
#
_symmetry.space_group_name_H-M   'P 1'
#
loop_
_entity.id
_entity.type
_entity.pdbx_description
1 polymer ?
#
loop_
_entity_poly.entity_id
_entity_poly.type
_entity_poly.pdbx_seq_one_letter_code
_entity_poly.pdbx_strand_id
1 'polypeptide(L)'
;MAGPFRTSAPPHILELRVHGINNTSPFALLDLPPDEVELAAGDVLGSFWTPTDDSLRRHRRAADAAEQRGYVPRRIRREAYSWGGLVRSTPGGAGPVWAVLAALARIGWALLLPFSIANAAAWCWRLPTQAVPRGLSVRAGVIRLFGVLLTLLLVATVANLGVDLLARQCYVDGALVCSGLPGALGGLGAWTTGQRMAVFSLAPIAMILGIWQLSNGARLRYDVADRYLAARPAAARPGVRPADGRPGTPTVAPPPLLESPQLWNRRGETHRLSLTHLAAGLSLSSLLSCAALAGGAGGAAVRAGASGTAAGVVVLVAGALLLAALVTAFCTRTLPVEPIARTTAARWHTALVLLGIVTHLAALVVLGLAPPFPGDGGAAGPGPTGEAAASVASISSITLLALLGGMLACIAASAAFRYPAPHGRLRFEAWHGLAPAVFLTIALTVGLILSSLLTVGVGTWLNGGAGASALLGAPANAAGSPATPVLTVPGVYPWFGGLAFALLAAAALSIACAMIRPRRVGPRVAEWSPDDSPPGSGGVGPGPASTVGAGGGTAGAVPATTGDDAGEPGFGGPGGPGAPGGETPMPAGSEAELVALLRPVRDRKRALAARLHLVEPVTGILAGAGFLALLATEVLTLVVPRLVPADAATPAPGSVPTDGITAPPGLLAWLDVSMAGWAGVAVIVLAGLVLRPAPGRATRPLAIVWDLACFLPRAGHPLGAPCYTERAVPEVCRRVLWWLDGRADGTPPRQREVVLAAHSMGTVVAIAALFSLAAHPDWSARRDRVSLLSFGVQVRPFFGRFFPEILGPDVLGTLPCQRPRLWSADPWLADARATPLPPEPASPAAALPVRRWISLWRATDPLGFPAWSNRAPGNPIDRFADEIDTSGYTGAVGTHGEYYRTRQYHDALADLAGTTLPA
;
A
#
# COMPACT_ATOMS: atom_id res chain seq x y z
N MET A 1 -56.92 8.03 36.41
CA MET A 1 -56.80 7.79 34.97
C MET A 1 -55.49 8.40 34.47
N ALA A 2 -54.48 7.58 34.20
CA ALA A 2 -53.27 7.93 33.45
C ALA A 2 -52.86 6.67 32.69
N GLY A 3 -53.06 6.66 31.37
CA GLY A 3 -52.81 5.50 30.53
C GLY A 3 -51.30 5.21 30.40
N PRO A 4 -50.91 3.95 30.16
CA PRO A 4 -49.51 3.58 29.98
C PRO A 4 -48.95 4.30 28.75
N PHE A 5 -47.78 4.91 28.90
CA PHE A 5 -46.98 5.47 27.81
C PHE A 5 -46.97 4.47 26.65
N ARG A 6 -47.54 4.86 25.49
CA ARG A 6 -47.42 4.08 24.25
C ARG A 6 -45.94 3.77 24.04
N THR A 7 -45.60 2.49 24.18
CA THR A 7 -44.28 1.94 23.90
C THR A 7 -43.90 2.35 22.48
N SER A 8 -42.91 3.24 22.33
CA SER A 8 -42.41 3.61 21.01
C SER A 8 -41.96 2.36 20.27
N ALA A 9 -42.40 2.19 19.03
CA ALA A 9 -42.01 1.05 18.20
C ALA A 9 -40.48 0.86 18.21
N PRO A 10 -39.99 -0.40 18.28
CA PRO A 10 -38.56 -0.67 18.28
C PRO A 10 -37.89 -0.07 17.02
N PRO A 11 -36.60 0.30 17.09
CA PRO A 11 -35.87 0.81 15.93
C PRO A 11 -35.87 -0.25 14.84
N HIS A 12 -36.22 0.12 13.61
CA HIS A 12 -36.33 -0.80 12.47
C HIS A 12 -35.29 -0.52 11.37
N ILE A 13 -34.61 0.63 11.43
CA ILE A 13 -33.49 0.99 10.54
C ILE A 13 -32.17 0.80 11.28
N LEU A 14 -31.21 0.11 10.67
CA LEU A 14 -29.82 0.04 11.15
C LEU A 14 -28.95 1.02 10.36
N GLU A 15 -28.39 2.02 11.03
CA GLU A 15 -27.29 2.83 10.51
C GLU A 15 -25.98 2.17 10.94
N LEU A 16 -25.34 1.44 10.03
CA LEU A 16 -24.04 0.81 10.30
C LEU A 16 -22.91 1.69 9.75
N ARG A 17 -22.21 2.37 10.65
CA ARG A 17 -21.06 3.21 10.33
C ARG A 17 -19.80 2.39 10.17
N VAL A 18 -19.08 2.56 9.07
CA VAL A 18 -17.81 1.89 8.79
C VAL A 18 -16.72 2.93 8.58
N HIS A 19 -15.67 2.90 9.42
CA HIS A 19 -14.57 3.87 9.35
C HIS A 19 -13.52 3.54 8.29
N GLY A 20 -12.67 4.54 7.98
CA GLY A 20 -11.53 4.42 7.06
C GLY A 20 -10.20 4.03 7.72
N ILE A 21 -9.08 4.32 7.05
CA ILE A 21 -7.74 3.83 7.42
C ILE A 21 -7.19 4.42 8.74
N ASN A 22 -7.69 5.58 9.18
CA ASN A 22 -7.08 6.35 10.28
C ASN A 22 -7.35 5.83 11.70
N ASN A 23 -7.80 4.57 11.85
CA ASN A 23 -8.12 3.96 13.15
C ASN A 23 -9.11 4.79 13.97
N THR A 24 -10.11 5.39 13.31
CA THR A 24 -11.13 6.17 14.00
C THR A 24 -11.74 5.27 15.07
N SER A 25 -11.66 5.68 16.32
CA SER A 25 -12.19 4.87 17.41
C SER A 25 -13.70 4.71 17.25
N PRO A 26 -14.29 3.63 17.78
CA PRO A 26 -15.73 3.43 17.71
C PRO A 26 -16.51 4.61 18.29
N PHE A 27 -16.03 5.18 19.40
CA PHE A 27 -16.63 6.34 20.05
C PHE A 27 -16.54 7.62 19.20
N ALA A 28 -15.40 7.86 18.54
CA ALA A 28 -15.29 8.99 17.60
C ALA A 28 -16.19 8.79 16.37
N LEU A 29 -16.36 7.56 15.88
CA LEU A 29 -17.26 7.25 14.76
C LEU A 29 -18.74 7.42 15.11
N LEU A 30 -19.11 7.17 16.37
CA LEU A 30 -20.45 7.41 16.92
C LEU A 30 -20.67 8.87 17.34
N ASP A 31 -19.60 9.67 17.39
CA ASP A 31 -19.57 11.05 17.91
C ASP A 31 -20.04 11.14 19.38
N LEU A 32 -19.59 10.19 20.19
CA LEU A 32 -19.91 10.04 21.61
C LEU A 32 -18.64 9.88 22.45
N PRO A 33 -18.67 10.19 23.75
CA PRO A 33 -17.54 9.93 24.64
C PRO A 33 -17.40 8.42 24.93
N PRO A 34 -16.21 7.94 25.34
CA PRO A 34 -15.93 6.50 25.48
C PRO A 34 -16.82 5.76 26.50
N ASP A 35 -17.24 6.43 27.56
CA ASP A 35 -18.12 5.89 28.61
C ASP A 35 -19.58 5.73 28.16
N GLU A 36 -19.95 6.35 27.04
CA GLU A 36 -21.30 6.28 26.48
C GLU A 36 -21.47 5.20 25.40
N VAL A 37 -20.42 4.42 25.13
CA VAL A 37 -20.39 3.46 24.04
C VAL A 37 -20.03 2.07 24.57
N GLU A 38 -20.77 1.05 24.12
CA GLU A 38 -20.58 -0.34 24.54
C GLU A 38 -20.33 -1.27 23.35
N LEU A 39 -19.64 -2.39 23.62
CA LEU A 39 -19.36 -3.43 22.64
C LEU A 39 -20.64 -4.25 22.38
N ALA A 40 -21.14 -4.19 21.16
CA ALA A 40 -22.32 -4.93 20.74
C ALA A 40 -22.00 -6.37 20.30
N ALA A 41 -20.88 -6.58 19.59
CA ALA A 41 -20.42 -7.89 19.13
C ALA A 41 -18.97 -7.86 18.63
N GLY A 42 -18.34 -9.03 18.51
CA GLY A 42 -17.02 -9.20 17.89
C GLY A 42 -15.88 -9.31 18.89
N ASP A 43 -14.65 -9.00 18.45
CA ASP A 43 -13.43 -9.15 19.24
C ASP A 43 -12.48 -7.94 19.07
N VAL A 44 -11.26 -8.08 19.58
CA VAL A 44 -10.17 -7.10 19.49
C VAL A 44 -9.74 -6.75 18.06
N LEU A 45 -10.01 -7.64 17.09
CA LEU A 45 -9.60 -7.47 15.70
C LEU A 45 -10.71 -6.80 14.87
N GLY A 46 -11.95 -7.28 15.01
CA GLY A 46 -13.14 -6.78 14.33
C GLY A 46 -14.35 -6.76 15.28
N SER A 47 -14.91 -5.59 15.55
CA SER A 47 -16.00 -5.41 16.52
C SER A 47 -17.06 -4.39 16.10
N PHE A 48 -18.27 -4.59 16.61
CA PHE A 48 -19.42 -3.72 16.47
C PHE A 48 -19.69 -3.02 17.81
N TRP A 49 -19.94 -1.73 17.76
CA TRP A 49 -20.14 -0.88 18.94
C TRP A 49 -21.43 -0.09 18.79
N THR A 50 -22.09 0.21 19.90
CA THR A 50 -23.36 0.95 19.91
C THR A 50 -23.41 1.91 21.10
N PRO A 51 -24.18 3.01 21.02
CA PRO A 51 -24.43 3.85 22.18
C PRO A 51 -25.14 3.07 23.30
N THR A 52 -24.78 3.34 24.55
CA THR A 52 -25.47 2.79 25.72
C THR A 52 -26.92 3.27 25.80
N ASP A 53 -27.79 2.48 26.42
CA ASP A 53 -29.19 2.87 26.62
C ASP A 53 -29.35 4.17 27.41
N ASP A 54 -28.42 4.46 28.33
CA ASP A 54 -28.42 5.70 29.10
C ASP A 54 -28.08 6.92 28.25
N SER A 55 -27.02 6.81 27.43
CA SER A 55 -26.65 7.83 26.45
C SER A 55 -27.82 8.13 25.51
N LEU A 56 -28.48 7.10 24.95
CA LEU A 56 -29.66 7.27 24.08
C LEU A 56 -30.82 7.98 24.79
N ARG A 57 -31.06 7.72 26.08
CA ARG A 57 -32.10 8.43 26.84
C ARG A 57 -31.74 9.89 27.08
N ARG A 58 -30.48 10.20 27.37
CA ARG A 58 -29.99 11.57 27.60
C ARG A 58 -30.10 12.41 26.33
N HIS A 59 -29.51 11.95 25.23
CA HIS A 59 -29.49 12.67 23.95
C HIS A 59 -30.86 12.79 23.28
N ARG A 60 -31.89 12.04 23.72
CA ARG A 60 -33.27 12.15 23.18
C ARG A 60 -34.18 13.07 23.99
N ARG A 61 -33.78 13.50 25.20
CA ARG A 61 -34.62 14.31 26.10
C ARG A 61 -34.35 15.81 26.01
N ALA A 62 -33.21 16.22 25.46
CA ALA A 62 -32.86 17.63 25.33
C ALA A 62 -33.82 18.35 24.35
N ALA A 63 -34.13 19.63 24.62
CA ALA A 63 -35.03 20.43 23.79
C ALA A 63 -34.46 20.65 22.37
N ASP A 64 -33.14 20.70 22.27
CA ASP A 64 -32.27 20.85 21.10
C ASP A 64 -31.63 19.52 20.68
N ALA A 65 -32.14 18.38 21.16
CA ALA A 65 -31.57 17.04 20.95
C ALA A 65 -31.17 16.73 19.51
N ALA A 66 -31.93 17.21 18.52
CA ALA A 66 -31.66 16.93 17.11
C ALA A 66 -30.36 17.60 16.59
N GLU A 67 -29.90 18.66 17.25
CA GLU A 67 -28.71 19.44 16.91
C GLU A 67 -27.49 19.03 17.75
N GLN A 68 -27.70 18.19 18.77
CA GLN A 68 -26.63 17.70 19.64
C GLN A 68 -25.81 16.59 18.99
N ARG A 69 -24.50 16.61 19.25
CA ARG A 69 -23.56 15.55 18.85
C ARG A 69 -23.96 14.21 19.46
N GLY A 70 -23.85 13.15 18.67
CA GLY A 70 -24.22 11.80 19.11
C GLY A 70 -25.73 11.51 19.07
N TYR A 71 -26.58 12.45 18.66
CA TYR A 71 -28.03 12.22 18.53
C TYR A 71 -28.38 11.08 17.56
N VAL A 72 -29.27 10.19 18.01
CA VAL A 72 -29.78 9.06 17.22
C VAL A 72 -31.33 9.07 17.22
N PRO A 73 -31.99 9.26 16.06
CA PRO A 73 -33.44 9.20 15.94
C PRO A 73 -34.03 7.88 16.48
N ARG A 74 -35.21 7.92 17.10
CA ARG A 74 -35.82 6.73 17.76
C ARG A 74 -35.99 5.50 16.86
N ARG A 75 -36.23 5.72 15.56
CA ARG A 75 -36.40 4.67 14.55
C ARG A 75 -35.08 4.03 14.08
N ILE A 76 -33.94 4.66 14.39
CA ILE A 76 -32.61 4.25 13.95
C ILE A 76 -31.88 3.59 15.12
N ARG A 77 -31.30 2.41 14.87
CA ARG A 77 -30.24 1.82 15.67
C ARG A 77 -28.91 2.19 15.01
N ARG A 78 -28.05 2.92 15.70
CA ARG A 78 -26.74 3.31 15.19
C ARG A 78 -25.66 2.39 15.75
N GLU A 79 -24.83 1.88 14.85
CA GLU A 79 -23.69 1.05 15.21
C GLU A 79 -22.43 1.48 14.46
N ALA A 80 -21.29 1.22 15.06
CA ALA A 80 -19.97 1.45 14.48
C ALA A 80 -19.25 0.10 14.31
N TYR A 81 -18.84 -0.22 13.09
CA TYR A 81 -17.95 -1.34 12.83
C TYR A 81 -16.50 -0.87 12.83
N SER A 82 -15.70 -1.46 13.72
CA SER A 82 -14.28 -1.19 13.86
C SER A 82 -13.43 -2.38 13.45
N TRP A 83 -12.59 -2.18 12.42
CA TRP A 83 -11.68 -3.18 11.86
C TRP A 83 -10.20 -2.81 12.04
N GLY A 84 -9.90 -1.75 12.79
CA GLY A 84 -8.55 -1.20 12.92
C GLY A 84 -7.53 -2.17 13.55
N GLY A 85 -7.99 -3.16 14.31
CA GLY A 85 -7.17 -4.22 14.89
C GLY A 85 -6.61 -5.21 13.85
N LEU A 86 -7.29 -5.37 12.70
CA LEU A 86 -6.88 -6.30 11.63
C LEU A 86 -5.57 -5.89 10.94
N VAL A 87 -5.26 -4.59 10.89
CA VAL A 87 -4.12 -4.07 10.10
C VAL A 87 -2.91 -3.73 10.97
N ARG A 88 -3.09 -3.59 12.28
CA ARG A 88 -2.08 -3.08 13.21
C ARG A 88 -1.84 -3.97 14.42
N SER A 89 -1.99 -5.30 14.27
CA SER A 89 -1.66 -6.25 15.33
C SER A 89 -0.15 -6.28 15.60
N THR A 90 0.37 -5.28 16.30
CA THR A 90 1.62 -5.40 17.05
C THR A 90 1.37 -6.27 18.28
N PRO A 91 2.31 -7.14 18.67
CA PRO A 91 2.22 -7.89 19.92
C PRO A 91 1.88 -6.93 21.07
N GLY A 92 0.77 -7.19 21.77
CA GLY A 92 0.25 -6.32 22.83
C GLY A 92 0.85 -6.68 24.18
N GLY A 93 1.40 -5.69 24.88
CA GLY A 93 1.84 -5.79 26.27
C GLY A 93 2.41 -4.45 26.77
N ALA A 94 2.50 -4.30 28.09
CA ALA A 94 3.07 -3.11 28.72
C ALA A 94 4.56 -3.34 29.03
N GLY A 95 5.37 -2.28 28.93
CA GLY A 95 6.80 -2.30 29.26
C GLY A 95 7.75 -2.19 28.06
N PRO A 96 9.05 -1.97 28.34
CA PRO A 96 10.07 -1.67 27.32
C PRO A 96 10.28 -2.80 26.31
N VAL A 97 10.18 -4.06 26.74
CA VAL A 97 10.33 -5.25 25.87
C VAL A 97 9.27 -5.27 24.77
N TRP A 98 8.01 -5.01 25.12
CA TRP A 98 6.91 -4.96 24.16
C TRP A 98 7.02 -3.77 23.21
N ALA A 99 7.56 -2.64 23.67
CA ALA A 99 7.85 -1.50 22.81
C ALA A 99 8.90 -1.83 21.74
N VAL A 100 9.97 -2.55 22.11
CA VAL A 100 11.00 -3.05 21.18
C VAL A 100 10.40 -4.06 20.19
N LEU A 101 9.65 -5.06 20.67
CA LEU A 101 8.99 -6.04 19.80
C LEU A 101 8.00 -5.39 18.84
N ALA A 102 7.25 -4.38 19.29
CA ALA A 102 6.34 -3.62 18.42
C ALA A 102 7.11 -2.79 17.37
N ALA A 103 8.27 -2.23 17.72
CA ALA A 103 9.13 -1.53 16.78
C ALA A 103 9.71 -2.50 15.73
N LEU A 104 10.26 -3.64 16.16
CA LEU A 104 10.79 -4.69 15.28
C LEU A 104 9.71 -5.24 14.35
N ALA A 105 8.48 -5.45 14.85
CA ALA A 105 7.36 -5.87 14.02
C ALA A 105 7.01 -4.84 12.94
N ARG A 106 7.00 -3.54 13.26
CA ARG A 106 6.76 -2.46 12.27
C ARG A 106 7.87 -2.40 11.21
N ILE A 107 9.12 -2.57 11.62
CA ILE A 107 10.26 -2.65 10.70
C ILE A 107 10.11 -3.88 9.79
N GLY A 108 9.79 -5.04 10.37
CA GLY A 108 9.52 -6.26 9.62
C GLY A 108 8.42 -6.08 8.58
N TRP A 109 7.31 -5.42 8.93
CA TRP A 109 6.25 -5.10 7.97
C TRP A 109 6.70 -4.12 6.87
N ALA A 110 7.49 -3.10 7.22
CA ALA A 110 8.06 -2.18 6.23
C ALA A 110 9.00 -2.91 5.24
N LEU A 111 9.78 -3.89 5.70
CA LEU A 111 10.63 -4.73 4.85
C LEU A 111 9.81 -5.63 3.89
N LEU A 112 8.58 -5.98 4.26
CA LEU A 112 7.65 -6.74 3.41
C LEU A 112 6.82 -5.87 2.45
N LEU A 113 7.01 -4.54 2.47
CA LEU A 113 6.30 -3.62 1.60
C LEU A 113 6.47 -3.95 0.10
N PRO A 114 7.68 -4.26 -0.42
CA PRO A 114 7.85 -4.67 -1.82
C PRO A 114 6.97 -5.84 -2.24
N PHE A 115 6.83 -6.84 -1.36
CA PHE A 115 6.02 -8.03 -1.62
C PHE A 115 4.53 -7.68 -1.74
N SER A 116 4.06 -6.77 -0.89
CA SER A 116 2.67 -6.33 -0.88
C SER A 116 2.33 -5.46 -2.10
N ILE A 117 3.26 -4.61 -2.54
CA ILE A 117 3.11 -3.83 -3.79
C ILE A 117 3.09 -4.76 -5.01
N ALA A 118 3.98 -5.76 -5.06
CA ALA A 118 3.99 -6.76 -6.13
C ALA A 118 2.68 -7.57 -6.16
N ASN A 119 2.10 -7.89 -5.00
CA ASN A 119 0.80 -8.57 -4.93
C ASN A 119 -0.33 -7.73 -5.55
N ALA A 120 -0.35 -6.42 -5.29
CA ALA A 120 -1.38 -5.53 -5.83
C ALA A 120 -1.39 -5.50 -7.36
N ALA A 121 -0.24 -5.68 -8.02
CA ALA A 121 -0.12 -5.69 -9.48
C ALA A 121 -0.99 -6.77 -10.15
N ALA A 122 -1.29 -7.90 -9.48
CA ALA A 122 -2.16 -8.96 -9.99
C ALA A 122 -3.62 -8.52 -10.21
N TRP A 123 -4.00 -7.38 -9.63
CA TRP A 123 -5.36 -6.83 -9.64
C TRP A 123 -5.47 -5.55 -10.48
N CYS A 124 -4.37 -5.10 -11.08
CA CYS A 124 -4.26 -3.79 -11.73
C CYS A 124 -4.59 -3.76 -13.23
N TRP A 125 -5.07 -4.86 -13.80
CA TRP A 125 -5.43 -4.96 -15.22
C TRP A 125 -6.90 -5.35 -15.40
N ARG A 126 -7.37 -5.25 -16.65
CA ARG A 126 -8.65 -5.84 -17.06
C ARG A 126 -8.58 -7.36 -17.18
N LEU A 127 -9.57 -8.04 -16.62
CA LEU A 127 -9.78 -9.48 -16.64
C LEU A 127 -10.83 -9.73 -17.74
N PRO A 128 -10.54 -10.53 -18.77
CA PRO A 128 -11.50 -10.75 -19.85
C PRO A 128 -12.79 -11.37 -19.32
N THR A 129 -13.91 -10.77 -19.67
CA THR A 129 -15.27 -11.16 -19.24
C THR A 129 -15.87 -12.31 -20.06
N GLN A 130 -15.16 -12.84 -21.07
CA GLN A 130 -15.59 -14.04 -21.79
C GLN A 130 -14.53 -15.14 -21.74
N ALA A 131 -15.00 -16.38 -21.54
CA ALA A 131 -14.30 -17.66 -21.47
C ALA A 131 -12.79 -17.55 -21.22
N VAL A 132 -12.36 -17.75 -19.96
CA VAL A 132 -10.96 -17.62 -19.47
C VAL A 132 -9.95 -18.06 -20.52
N PRO A 133 -9.39 -17.12 -21.31
CA PRO A 133 -8.44 -17.49 -22.35
C PRO A 133 -7.16 -17.94 -21.65
N ARG A 134 -6.43 -18.90 -22.23
CA ARG A 134 -5.09 -19.31 -21.76
C ARG A 134 -4.18 -18.10 -21.44
N GLY A 135 -4.40 -16.96 -22.12
CA GLY A 135 -3.69 -15.70 -21.90
C GLY A 135 -3.84 -15.10 -20.48
N LEU A 136 -4.95 -15.29 -19.76
CA LEU A 136 -5.10 -14.71 -18.42
C LEU A 136 -4.19 -15.40 -17.39
N SER A 137 -4.13 -16.74 -17.42
CA SER A 137 -3.24 -17.49 -16.54
C SER A 137 -1.77 -17.20 -16.79
N VAL A 138 -1.40 -16.86 -18.03
CA VAL A 138 -0.04 -16.40 -18.37
C VAL A 138 0.26 -15.06 -17.69
N ARG A 139 -0.65 -14.07 -17.79
CA ARG A 139 -0.46 -12.75 -17.15
C ARG A 139 -0.29 -12.88 -15.64
N ALA A 140 -1.21 -13.58 -14.99
CA ALA A 140 -1.14 -13.84 -13.55
C ALA A 140 0.12 -14.64 -13.18
N GLY A 141 0.53 -15.58 -14.05
CA GLY A 141 1.76 -16.34 -13.93
C GLY A 141 3.01 -15.47 -13.93
N VAL A 142 3.07 -14.44 -14.78
CA VAL A 142 4.18 -13.46 -14.81
C VAL A 142 4.30 -12.71 -13.48
N ILE A 143 3.17 -12.30 -12.88
CA ILE A 143 3.21 -11.60 -11.58
C ILE A 143 3.68 -12.54 -10.47
N ARG A 144 3.25 -13.80 -10.47
CA ARG A 144 3.72 -14.82 -9.51
C ARG A 144 5.20 -15.12 -9.69
N LEU A 145 5.67 -15.22 -10.94
CA LEU A 145 7.09 -15.39 -11.25
C LEU A 145 7.90 -14.21 -10.72
N PHE A 146 7.48 -12.97 -11.02
CA PHE A 146 8.08 -11.77 -10.44
C PHE A 146 8.11 -11.83 -8.91
N GLY A 147 7.03 -12.29 -8.28
CA GLY A 147 6.97 -12.43 -6.83
C GLY A 147 8.01 -13.40 -6.27
N VAL A 148 8.22 -14.56 -6.92
CA VAL A 148 9.30 -15.48 -6.53
C VAL A 148 10.67 -14.84 -6.77
N LEU A 149 10.90 -14.18 -7.91
CA LEU A 149 12.17 -13.52 -8.19
C LEU A 149 12.49 -12.42 -7.16
N LEU A 150 11.48 -11.68 -6.70
CA LEU A 150 11.64 -10.68 -5.63
C LEU A 150 11.98 -11.32 -4.28
N THR A 151 11.43 -12.51 -3.98
CA THR A 151 11.85 -13.31 -2.82
C THR A 151 13.31 -13.78 -2.96
N LEU A 152 13.70 -14.21 -4.16
CA LEU A 152 15.05 -14.68 -4.45
C LEU A 152 16.07 -13.54 -4.40
N LEU A 153 15.71 -12.30 -4.75
CA LEU A 153 16.56 -11.11 -4.54
C LEU A 153 16.92 -10.94 -3.06
N LEU A 154 15.94 -11.09 -2.17
CA LEU A 154 16.18 -11.02 -0.73
C LEU A 154 17.05 -12.19 -0.24
N VAL A 155 16.79 -13.41 -0.72
CA VAL A 155 17.60 -14.60 -0.39
C VAL A 155 19.05 -14.42 -0.87
N ALA A 156 19.26 -13.96 -2.10
CA ALA A 156 20.58 -13.68 -2.66
C ALA A 156 21.32 -12.61 -1.86
N THR A 157 20.62 -11.57 -1.43
CA THR A 157 21.18 -10.50 -0.60
C THR A 157 21.70 -11.04 0.74
N VAL A 158 20.91 -11.84 1.45
CA VAL A 158 21.34 -12.43 2.73
C VAL A 158 22.39 -13.53 2.54
N ALA A 159 22.33 -14.29 1.45
CA ALA A 159 23.37 -15.24 1.10
C ALA A 159 24.70 -14.53 0.80
N ASN A 160 24.68 -13.39 0.10
CA ASN A 160 25.88 -12.58 -0.15
C ASN A 160 26.51 -12.08 1.15
N LEU A 161 25.69 -11.61 2.09
CA LEU A 161 26.18 -11.18 3.41
C LEU A 161 26.71 -12.34 4.26
N GLY A 162 25.98 -13.45 4.34
CA GLY A 162 26.37 -14.58 5.18
C GLY A 162 27.52 -15.39 4.60
N VAL A 163 27.35 -15.87 3.37
CA VAL A 163 28.25 -16.85 2.75
C VAL A 163 29.47 -16.19 2.13
N ASP A 164 29.33 -15.04 1.47
CA ASP A 164 30.48 -14.37 0.85
C ASP A 164 31.18 -13.41 1.81
N LEU A 165 30.50 -12.42 2.40
CA LEU A 165 31.17 -11.48 3.30
C LEU A 165 31.61 -12.14 4.62
N LEU A 166 30.66 -12.66 5.41
CA LEU A 166 30.94 -13.11 6.78
C LEU A 166 31.73 -14.42 6.82
N ALA A 167 31.38 -15.41 6.01
CA ALA A 167 32.05 -16.72 6.06
C ALA A 167 33.40 -16.74 5.34
N ARG A 168 33.56 -15.96 4.25
CA ARG A 168 34.76 -16.00 3.39
C ARG A 168 35.63 -14.76 3.57
N GLN A 169 35.13 -13.56 3.25
CA GLN A 169 35.98 -12.37 3.17
C GLN A 169 36.43 -11.84 4.54
N CYS A 170 35.69 -12.09 5.61
CA CYS A 170 36.08 -11.68 6.97
C CYS A 170 37.19 -12.54 7.59
N TYR A 171 37.59 -13.65 6.98
CA TYR A 171 38.64 -14.54 7.49
C TYR A 171 39.74 -14.70 6.44
N VAL A 172 40.94 -14.20 6.75
CA VAL A 172 42.13 -14.30 5.88
C VAL A 172 43.23 -14.98 6.69
N ASP A 173 43.84 -16.02 6.13
CA ASP A 173 44.91 -16.80 6.78
C ASP A 173 44.56 -17.30 8.20
N GLY A 174 43.30 -17.65 8.42
CA GLY A 174 42.79 -18.11 9.72
C GLY A 174 42.58 -17.00 10.76
N ALA A 175 42.75 -15.73 10.39
CA ALA A 175 42.52 -14.58 11.26
C ALA A 175 41.26 -13.78 10.86
N LEU A 176 40.53 -13.27 11.85
CA LEU A 176 39.40 -12.37 11.65
C LEU A 176 39.92 -10.96 11.28
N VAL A 177 39.59 -10.47 10.09
CA VAL A 177 40.06 -9.17 9.57
C VAL A 177 38.98 -8.08 9.58
N CYS A 178 37.70 -8.43 9.68
CA CYS A 178 36.59 -7.48 9.72
C CYS A 178 36.52 -6.76 11.07
N SER A 179 36.73 -5.44 11.08
CA SER A 179 36.79 -4.62 12.29
C SER A 179 35.43 -4.41 12.97
N GLY A 180 34.33 -4.55 12.23
CA GLY A 180 32.97 -4.47 12.79
C GLY A 180 32.60 -5.67 13.69
N LEU A 181 33.29 -6.81 13.56
CA LEU A 181 32.96 -8.02 14.30
C LEU A 181 33.70 -8.09 15.65
N PRO A 182 33.05 -8.60 16.71
CA PRO A 182 33.70 -8.77 18.01
C PRO A 182 34.81 -9.83 17.93
N GLY A 183 35.93 -9.60 18.62
CA GLY A 183 37.09 -10.50 18.64
C GLY A 183 36.78 -11.94 19.11
N ALA A 184 35.69 -12.14 19.85
CA ALA A 184 35.19 -13.46 20.24
C ALA A 184 34.87 -14.36 19.03
N LEU A 185 34.53 -13.78 17.87
CA LEU A 185 34.32 -14.53 16.63
C LEU A 185 35.62 -14.97 15.96
N GLY A 186 36.79 -14.52 16.45
CA GLY A 186 38.10 -14.93 15.94
C GLY A 186 38.34 -16.44 16.00
N GLY A 187 37.70 -17.16 16.93
CA GLY A 187 37.78 -18.62 17.02
C GLY A 187 37.25 -19.36 15.79
N LEU A 188 36.37 -18.74 14.99
CA LEU A 188 35.89 -19.29 13.71
C LEU A 188 36.97 -19.28 12.62
N GLY A 189 38.08 -18.58 12.83
CA GLY A 189 39.25 -18.63 11.96
C GLY A 189 39.94 -20.00 11.96
N ALA A 190 39.77 -20.78 13.04
CA ALA A 190 40.28 -22.16 13.13
C ALA A 190 39.46 -23.16 12.29
N TRP A 191 38.25 -22.79 11.85
CA TRP A 191 37.41 -23.65 11.02
C TRP A 191 37.86 -23.58 9.56
N THR A 192 37.49 -24.58 8.76
CA THR A 192 37.68 -24.47 7.31
C THR A 192 36.70 -23.46 6.71
N THR A 193 37.05 -22.91 5.55
CA THR A 193 36.14 -22.01 4.81
C THR A 193 34.80 -22.69 4.52
N GLY A 194 34.80 -23.98 4.16
CA GLY A 194 33.59 -24.75 3.94
C GLY A 194 32.70 -24.88 5.19
N GLN A 195 33.29 -25.12 6.38
CA GLN A 195 32.55 -25.17 7.64
C GLN A 195 31.89 -23.84 8.00
N ARG A 196 32.61 -22.71 7.81
CA ARG A 196 32.01 -21.37 7.97
C ARG A 196 30.84 -21.18 7.00
N MET A 197 31.04 -21.46 5.72
CA MET A 197 29.98 -21.32 4.70
C MET A 197 28.74 -22.16 5.03
N ALA A 198 28.93 -23.39 5.53
CA ALA A 198 27.82 -24.25 5.96
C ALA A 198 26.96 -23.56 7.02
N VAL A 199 27.58 -23.04 8.10
CA VAL A 199 26.83 -22.38 9.18
C VAL A 199 26.18 -21.08 8.72
N PHE A 200 26.92 -20.21 8.02
CA PHE A 200 26.37 -18.93 7.57
C PHE A 200 25.33 -19.08 6.45
N SER A 201 25.32 -20.20 5.70
CA SER A 201 24.26 -20.51 4.73
C SER A 201 22.89 -20.77 5.39
N LEU A 202 22.85 -21.00 6.70
CA LEU A 202 21.59 -21.13 7.45
C LEU A 202 20.88 -19.78 7.61
N ALA A 203 21.58 -18.64 7.50
CA ALA A 203 20.99 -17.31 7.64
C ALA A 203 19.88 -17.01 6.61
N PRO A 204 20.09 -17.18 5.28
CA PRO A 204 19.02 -17.00 4.30
C PRO A 204 17.86 -17.99 4.51
N ILE A 205 18.12 -19.21 5.00
CA ILE A 205 17.08 -20.21 5.31
C ILE A 205 16.23 -19.79 6.52
N ALA A 206 16.88 -19.35 7.60
CA ALA A 206 16.21 -18.87 8.79
C ALA A 206 15.34 -17.64 8.48
N MET A 207 15.84 -16.73 7.64
CA MET A 207 15.07 -15.57 7.18
C MET A 207 13.82 -15.98 6.39
N ILE A 208 13.96 -16.80 5.34
CA ILE A 208 12.80 -17.17 4.51
C ILE A 208 11.77 -17.99 5.31
N LEU A 209 12.24 -18.87 6.21
CA LEU A 209 11.37 -19.59 7.13
C LEU A 209 10.65 -18.63 8.09
N GLY A 210 11.36 -17.65 8.65
CA GLY A 210 10.79 -16.63 9.53
C GLY A 210 9.70 -15.80 8.84
N ILE A 211 9.94 -15.35 7.61
CA ILE A 211 8.94 -14.63 6.80
C ILE A 211 7.76 -15.53 6.47
N TRP A 212 8.00 -16.79 6.08
CA TRP A 212 6.96 -17.76 5.78
C TRP A 212 6.08 -18.04 7.01
N GLN A 213 6.68 -18.20 8.19
CA GLN A 213 5.97 -18.37 9.46
C GLN A 213 5.17 -17.13 9.85
N LEU A 214 5.77 -15.94 9.76
CA LEU A 214 5.06 -14.68 10.02
C LEU A 214 3.83 -14.55 9.11
N SER A 215 3.99 -14.85 7.82
CA SER A 215 2.90 -14.83 6.84
C SER A 215 1.84 -15.91 7.10
N ASN A 216 2.23 -17.11 7.55
CA ASN A 216 1.30 -18.18 7.97
C ASN A 216 0.56 -17.87 9.28
N GLY A 217 1.24 -17.32 10.28
CA GLY A 217 0.64 -16.93 11.54
C GLY A 217 -0.40 -15.82 11.35
N ALA A 218 -0.13 -14.87 10.45
CA ALA A 218 -1.11 -13.88 10.04
C ALA A 218 -2.30 -14.51 9.28
N ARG A 219 -2.12 -15.60 8.54
CA ARG A 219 -3.20 -16.29 7.80
C ARG A 219 -4.26 -16.92 8.69
N LEU A 220 -3.86 -17.53 9.81
CA LEU A 220 -4.78 -18.31 10.67
C LEU A 220 -5.84 -17.45 11.39
N ARG A 221 -5.76 -16.11 11.33
CA ARG A 221 -6.62 -15.17 12.08
C ARG A 221 -7.86 -14.68 11.30
N TYR A 222 -8.02 -15.00 10.02
CA TYR A 222 -8.97 -14.32 9.12
C TYR A 222 -10.01 -15.23 8.39
N ASP A 223 -10.17 -16.50 8.75
CA ASP A 223 -11.04 -17.46 8.03
C ASP A 223 -12.52 -17.46 8.51
N VAL A 224 -13.44 -16.83 7.77
CA VAL A 224 -14.87 -16.83 8.19
C VAL A 224 -15.92 -16.89 7.06
N ALA A 225 -15.61 -16.67 5.77
CA ALA A 225 -16.61 -16.42 4.72
C ALA A 225 -17.57 -17.60 4.41
N ASP A 226 -17.05 -18.81 4.16
CA ASP A 226 -17.83 -19.96 3.64
C ASP A 226 -18.93 -20.47 4.56
N ARG A 227 -18.73 -20.39 5.88
CA ARG A 227 -19.68 -20.94 6.85
C ARG A 227 -21.03 -20.19 6.86
N TYR A 228 -21.13 -19.02 6.24
CA TYR A 228 -22.26 -18.10 6.49
C TYR A 228 -23.00 -17.62 5.25
N LEU A 229 -22.34 -17.48 4.09
CA LEU A 229 -23.02 -16.93 2.92
C LEU A 229 -23.86 -17.98 2.16
N ALA A 230 -23.74 -19.28 2.50
CA ALA A 230 -24.37 -20.40 1.78
C ALA A 230 -24.30 -20.23 0.24
N ALA A 231 -23.21 -19.61 -0.24
CA ALA A 231 -23.17 -19.00 -1.55
C ALA A 231 -23.08 -20.07 -2.62
N ARG A 232 -24.01 -20.06 -3.58
CA ARG A 232 -23.94 -20.94 -4.74
C ARG A 232 -22.98 -20.33 -5.78
N PRO A 233 -22.13 -21.15 -6.44
CA PRO A 233 -21.37 -20.69 -7.60
C PRO A 233 -22.32 -20.03 -8.62
N ALA A 234 -21.86 -19.01 -9.34
CA ALA A 234 -22.69 -18.31 -10.35
C ALA A 234 -23.31 -19.28 -11.39
N ALA A 235 -22.59 -20.37 -11.71
CA ALA A 235 -23.07 -21.45 -12.59
C ALA A 235 -24.22 -22.31 -12.02
N ALA A 236 -24.51 -22.20 -10.73
CA ALA A 236 -25.58 -22.92 -10.03
C ALA A 236 -26.81 -22.03 -9.73
N ARG A 237 -26.85 -20.79 -10.24
CA ARG A 237 -28.04 -19.92 -10.15
C ARG A 237 -29.08 -20.35 -11.21
N PRO A 238 -30.34 -20.61 -10.83
CA PRO A 238 -31.42 -20.90 -11.78
C PRO A 238 -31.56 -19.76 -12.81
N GLY A 239 -31.51 -20.07 -14.10
CA GLY A 239 -31.69 -19.09 -15.19
C GLY A 239 -30.41 -18.53 -15.81
N VAL A 240 -29.23 -18.72 -15.20
CA VAL A 240 -27.93 -18.38 -15.82
C VAL A 240 -27.40 -19.61 -16.55
N ARG A 241 -27.73 -19.75 -17.84
CA ARG A 241 -27.13 -20.81 -18.67
C ARG A 241 -25.65 -20.44 -18.95
N PRO A 242 -24.71 -21.38 -18.85
CA PRO A 242 -23.40 -21.21 -19.47
C PRO A 242 -23.60 -20.81 -20.93
N ALA A 243 -22.74 -19.96 -21.47
CA ALA A 243 -22.74 -19.68 -22.89
C ALA A 243 -22.39 -20.98 -23.63
N ASP A 244 -23.41 -21.74 -24.02
CA ASP A 244 -23.27 -22.80 -25.01
C ASP A 244 -22.76 -22.08 -26.26
N GLY A 245 -21.57 -22.40 -26.75
CA GLY A 245 -20.84 -21.67 -27.80
C GLY A 245 -21.51 -21.62 -29.18
N ARG A 246 -22.84 -21.62 -29.25
CA ARG A 246 -23.65 -21.38 -30.44
C ARG A 246 -23.67 -19.87 -30.74
N PRO A 247 -23.33 -19.47 -31.97
CA PRO A 247 -23.49 -18.08 -32.39
C PRO A 247 -24.97 -17.68 -32.33
N GLY A 248 -25.30 -16.61 -31.59
CA GLY A 248 -26.63 -15.97 -31.60
C GLY A 248 -27.40 -15.92 -30.26
N THR A 249 -26.96 -16.57 -29.18
CA THR A 249 -27.59 -16.38 -27.86
C THR A 249 -27.05 -15.11 -27.17
N PRO A 250 -27.92 -14.23 -26.63
CA PRO A 250 -27.47 -13.07 -25.86
C PRO A 250 -26.61 -13.55 -24.69
N THR A 251 -25.33 -13.21 -24.73
CA THR A 251 -24.36 -13.55 -23.68
C THR A 251 -24.65 -12.65 -22.49
N VAL A 252 -25.27 -13.21 -21.44
CA VAL A 252 -25.34 -12.53 -20.14
C VAL A 252 -23.90 -12.30 -19.69
N ALA A 253 -23.47 -11.04 -19.53
CA ALA A 253 -22.10 -10.77 -19.10
C ALA A 253 -21.90 -11.38 -17.70
N PRO A 254 -20.69 -11.88 -17.39
CA PRO A 254 -20.43 -12.48 -16.10
C PRO A 254 -20.62 -11.46 -14.98
N PRO A 255 -21.03 -11.91 -13.78
CA PRO A 255 -21.13 -11.02 -12.63
C PRO A 255 -19.76 -10.42 -12.28
N PRO A 256 -19.72 -9.24 -11.65
CA PRO A 256 -18.48 -8.64 -11.15
C PRO A 256 -17.67 -9.60 -10.27
N LEU A 257 -16.35 -9.43 -10.28
CA LEU A 257 -15.44 -10.28 -9.49
C LEU A 257 -15.74 -10.22 -7.98
N LEU A 258 -16.19 -9.07 -7.49
CA LEU A 258 -16.59 -8.88 -6.09
C LEU A 258 -17.80 -9.74 -5.68
N GLU A 259 -18.64 -10.17 -6.61
CA GLU A 259 -19.72 -11.12 -6.33
C GLU A 259 -19.23 -12.56 -6.22
N SER A 260 -17.98 -12.87 -6.61
CA SER A 260 -17.43 -14.21 -6.49
C SER A 260 -17.19 -14.54 -5.01
N PRO A 261 -17.90 -15.54 -4.44
CA PRO A 261 -17.64 -15.98 -3.07
C PRO A 261 -16.19 -16.46 -2.89
N GLN A 262 -15.56 -16.92 -3.97
CA GLN A 262 -14.19 -17.42 -3.98
C GLN A 262 -13.13 -16.30 -3.91
N LEU A 263 -13.51 -15.03 -4.07
CA LEU A 263 -12.58 -13.90 -3.93
C LEU A 263 -12.11 -13.71 -2.49
N TRP A 264 -13.05 -13.81 -1.55
CA TRP A 264 -12.80 -13.63 -0.11
C TRP A 264 -12.59 -14.95 0.62
N ASN A 265 -12.70 -16.07 -0.10
CA ASN A 265 -12.49 -17.40 0.45
C ASN A 265 -11.08 -17.91 0.13
N ARG A 266 -10.48 -18.56 1.13
CA ARG A 266 -9.13 -19.09 1.09
C ARG A 266 -9.05 -20.33 0.21
N ARG A 267 -8.47 -20.17 -0.98
CA ARG A 267 -7.96 -21.30 -1.76
C ARG A 267 -6.66 -21.80 -1.13
N GLY A 268 -6.50 -23.12 -0.99
CA GLY A 268 -5.23 -23.73 -0.60
C GLY A 268 -4.04 -23.37 -1.52
N GLU A 269 -4.33 -22.82 -2.70
CA GLU A 269 -3.34 -22.41 -3.71
C GLU A 269 -2.38 -21.31 -3.23
N THR A 270 -2.83 -20.33 -2.45
CA THR A 270 -1.93 -19.30 -1.90
C THR A 270 -0.93 -19.90 -0.91
N HIS A 271 -1.35 -20.92 -0.15
CA HIS A 271 -0.44 -21.66 0.71
C HIS A 271 0.56 -22.49 -0.11
N ARG A 272 0.08 -23.17 -1.16
CA ARG A 272 0.95 -23.91 -2.09
C ARG A 272 1.98 -23.01 -2.76
N LEU A 273 1.58 -21.84 -3.25
CA LEU A 273 2.51 -20.84 -3.78
C LEU A 273 3.54 -20.45 -2.72
N SER A 274 3.16 -20.29 -1.45
CA SER A 274 4.11 -20.00 -0.37
C SER A 274 5.14 -21.12 -0.13
N LEU A 275 4.77 -22.39 -0.33
CA LEU A 275 5.71 -23.52 -0.30
C LEU A 275 6.68 -23.45 -1.48
N THR A 276 6.22 -23.04 -2.67
CA THR A 276 7.10 -22.82 -3.83
C THR A 276 8.16 -21.75 -3.55
N HIS A 277 7.80 -20.65 -2.89
CA HIS A 277 8.78 -19.62 -2.48
C HIS A 277 9.83 -20.19 -1.52
N LEU A 278 9.41 -21.04 -0.57
CA LEU A 278 10.32 -21.69 0.37
C LEU A 278 11.27 -22.65 -0.36
N ALA A 279 10.76 -23.48 -1.28
CA ALA A 279 11.55 -24.39 -2.10
C ALA A 279 12.55 -23.63 -2.99
N ALA A 280 12.13 -22.52 -3.60
CA ALA A 280 12.99 -21.67 -4.42
C ALA A 280 14.12 -21.05 -3.58
N GLY A 281 13.82 -20.55 -2.37
CA GLY A 281 14.81 -20.01 -1.45
C GLY A 281 15.84 -21.04 -0.98
N LEU A 282 15.39 -22.24 -0.60
CA LEU A 282 16.27 -23.38 -0.25
C LEU A 282 17.19 -23.76 -1.41
N SER A 283 16.63 -23.83 -2.62
CA SER A 283 17.38 -24.20 -3.83
C SER A 283 18.42 -23.15 -4.19
N LEU A 284 18.06 -21.86 -4.18
CA LEU A 284 19.01 -20.78 -4.48
C LEU A 284 20.13 -20.68 -3.44
N SER A 285 19.80 -20.81 -2.15
CA SER A 285 20.81 -20.80 -1.08
C SER A 285 21.81 -21.95 -1.22
N SER A 286 21.33 -23.16 -1.54
CA SER A 286 22.18 -24.33 -1.78
C SER A 286 23.06 -24.15 -3.01
N LEU A 287 22.48 -23.62 -4.10
CA LEU A 287 23.20 -23.30 -5.33
C LEU A 287 24.32 -22.29 -5.08
N LEU A 288 24.02 -21.14 -4.46
CA LEU A 288 25.01 -20.10 -4.19
C LEU A 288 26.14 -20.60 -3.28
N SER A 289 25.80 -21.35 -2.23
CA SER A 289 26.81 -21.83 -1.27
C SER A 289 27.76 -22.87 -1.90
N CYS A 290 27.23 -23.82 -2.67
CA CYS A 290 28.07 -24.83 -3.34
C CYS A 290 28.80 -24.28 -4.58
N ALA A 291 28.21 -23.32 -5.30
CA ALA A 291 28.87 -22.66 -6.42
C ALA A 291 30.05 -21.79 -5.93
N ALA A 292 29.87 -21.09 -4.80
CA ALA A 292 30.95 -20.34 -4.16
C ALA A 292 32.11 -21.25 -3.74
N LEU A 293 31.82 -22.47 -3.27
CA LEU A 293 32.85 -23.48 -2.95
C LEU A 293 33.67 -23.88 -4.20
N ALA A 294 33.02 -24.08 -5.34
CA ALA A 294 33.67 -24.47 -6.59
C ALA A 294 34.45 -23.33 -7.27
N GLY A 295 34.14 -22.08 -6.95
CA GLY A 295 34.70 -20.88 -7.57
C GLY A 295 36.02 -20.37 -6.97
N GLY A 296 36.28 -20.53 -5.67
CA GLY A 296 37.42 -19.87 -4.97
C GLY A 296 38.84 -20.29 -5.42
N ALA A 297 39.92 -19.69 -4.90
CA ALA A 297 41.32 -19.98 -5.31
C ALA A 297 41.89 -21.34 -4.88
N GLY A 298 41.09 -22.21 -4.28
CA GLY A 298 41.35 -23.66 -4.17
C GLY A 298 40.52 -24.50 -5.14
N GLY A 299 39.67 -23.85 -5.94
CA GLY A 299 38.61 -24.44 -6.74
C GLY A 299 39.13 -25.40 -7.81
N ALA A 300 40.35 -25.25 -8.32
CA ALA A 300 40.93 -26.25 -9.23
C ALA A 300 41.17 -27.61 -8.54
N ALA A 301 41.75 -27.61 -7.34
CA ALA A 301 41.97 -28.82 -6.54
C ALA A 301 40.66 -29.39 -5.98
N VAL A 302 39.74 -28.52 -5.53
CA VAL A 302 38.40 -28.93 -5.08
C VAL A 302 37.60 -29.51 -6.24
N ARG A 303 37.55 -28.87 -7.42
CA ARG A 303 36.86 -29.36 -8.64
C ARG A 303 37.40 -30.70 -9.12
N ALA A 304 38.68 -31.00 -8.91
CA ALA A 304 39.30 -32.27 -9.28
C ALA A 304 39.03 -33.40 -8.26
N GLY A 305 38.59 -33.08 -7.04
CA GLY A 305 38.32 -34.04 -5.97
C GLY A 305 36.84 -34.42 -5.79
N ALA A 306 36.59 -35.43 -4.95
CA ALA A 306 35.24 -35.92 -4.65
C ALA A 306 34.29 -34.80 -4.15
N SER A 307 34.78 -33.89 -3.31
CA SER A 307 33.99 -32.76 -2.79
C SER A 307 33.55 -31.78 -3.88
N GLY A 308 34.37 -31.53 -4.91
CA GLY A 308 33.97 -30.69 -6.05
C GLY A 308 32.95 -31.36 -6.96
N THR A 309 33.09 -32.67 -7.20
CA THR A 309 32.05 -33.42 -7.94
C THR A 309 30.72 -33.42 -7.20
N ALA A 310 30.73 -33.63 -5.88
CA ALA A 310 29.53 -33.58 -5.05
C ALA A 310 28.91 -32.17 -5.02
N ALA A 311 29.72 -31.12 -4.91
CA ALA A 311 29.26 -29.73 -5.01
C ALA A 311 28.64 -29.43 -6.38
N GLY A 312 29.24 -29.89 -7.47
CA GLY A 312 28.70 -29.76 -8.82
C GLY A 312 27.35 -30.45 -8.98
N VAL A 313 27.18 -31.65 -8.40
CA VAL A 313 25.88 -32.36 -8.37
C VAL A 313 24.85 -31.56 -7.58
N VAL A 314 25.20 -31.04 -6.41
CA VAL A 314 24.28 -30.20 -5.61
C VAL A 314 23.90 -28.94 -6.40
N VAL A 315 24.83 -28.27 -7.07
CA VAL A 315 24.54 -27.10 -7.92
C VAL A 315 23.58 -27.44 -9.05
N LEU A 316 23.79 -28.56 -9.75
CA LEU A 316 22.90 -29.03 -10.82
C LEU A 316 21.49 -29.35 -10.31
N VAL A 317 21.40 -30.12 -9.23
CA VAL A 317 20.12 -30.50 -8.61
C VAL A 317 19.39 -29.27 -8.07
N ALA A 318 20.09 -28.39 -7.35
CA ALA A 318 19.54 -27.14 -6.85
C ALA A 318 19.08 -26.22 -7.99
N GLY A 319 19.84 -26.13 -9.09
CA GLY A 319 19.44 -25.38 -10.29
C GLY A 319 18.18 -25.96 -10.94
N ALA A 320 18.08 -27.28 -11.07
CA ALA A 320 16.88 -27.94 -11.60
C ALA A 320 15.66 -27.75 -10.70
N LEU A 321 15.83 -27.86 -9.37
CA LEU A 321 14.75 -27.58 -8.39
C LEU A 321 14.34 -26.11 -8.39
N LEU A 322 15.28 -25.18 -8.54
CA LEU A 322 15.00 -23.76 -8.68
C LEU A 322 14.15 -23.49 -9.93
N LEU A 323 14.56 -24.02 -11.09
CA LEU A 323 13.79 -23.90 -12.32
C LEU A 323 12.39 -24.52 -12.17
N ALA A 324 12.30 -25.71 -11.58
CA ALA A 324 11.03 -26.37 -11.31
C ALA A 324 10.14 -25.52 -10.38
N ALA A 325 10.70 -24.87 -9.36
CA ALA A 325 9.97 -23.96 -8.48
C ALA A 325 9.49 -22.71 -9.23
N LEU A 326 10.31 -22.10 -10.09
CA LEU A 326 9.92 -20.94 -10.91
C LEU A 326 8.76 -21.29 -11.86
N VAL A 327 8.85 -22.44 -12.56
CA VAL A 327 7.79 -22.94 -13.43
C VAL A 327 6.53 -23.27 -12.63
N THR A 328 6.67 -23.88 -11.46
CA THR A 328 5.55 -24.21 -10.56
C THR A 328 4.85 -22.94 -10.10
N ALA A 329 5.58 -21.90 -9.71
CA ALA A 329 5.01 -20.63 -9.29
C ALA A 329 4.24 -19.94 -10.42
N PHE A 330 4.80 -19.90 -11.63
CA PHE A 330 4.13 -19.40 -12.82
C PHE A 330 2.80 -20.12 -13.07
N CYS A 331 2.81 -21.45 -12.98
CA CYS A 331 1.66 -22.33 -13.22
C CYS A 331 0.64 -22.39 -12.07
N THR A 332 0.97 -21.91 -10.86
CA THR A 332 0.09 -22.00 -9.69
C THR A 332 -1.10 -21.06 -9.84
N ARG A 333 -2.33 -21.58 -9.81
CA ARG A 333 -3.54 -20.81 -10.12
C ARG A 333 -4.15 -20.18 -8.87
N THR A 334 -3.71 -18.98 -8.54
CA THR A 334 -4.12 -18.26 -7.31
C THR A 334 -5.31 -17.33 -7.50
N LEU A 335 -5.63 -16.91 -8.73
CA LEU A 335 -6.76 -15.99 -8.94
C LEU A 335 -8.11 -16.73 -8.82
N PRO A 336 -9.17 -16.09 -8.28
CA PRO A 336 -10.50 -16.68 -8.16
C PRO A 336 -11.12 -17.13 -9.49
N VAL A 337 -10.77 -16.47 -10.58
CA VAL A 337 -11.26 -16.79 -11.93
C VAL A 337 -10.52 -17.96 -12.58
N GLU A 338 -9.37 -18.39 -12.04
CA GLU A 338 -8.62 -19.53 -12.57
C GLU A 338 -9.24 -20.86 -12.13
N PRO A 339 -9.22 -21.90 -12.98
CA PRO A 339 -9.76 -23.21 -12.64
C PRO A 339 -8.92 -23.91 -11.57
N ILE A 340 -9.59 -24.53 -10.60
CA ILE A 340 -8.97 -25.24 -9.48
C ILE A 340 -8.08 -26.39 -9.99
N ALA A 341 -6.85 -26.48 -9.47
CA ALA A 341 -5.93 -27.55 -9.81
C ALA A 341 -6.40 -28.90 -9.21
N ARG A 342 -6.18 -29.99 -9.94
CA ARG A 342 -6.45 -31.36 -9.44
C ARG A 342 -5.59 -31.66 -8.21
N THR A 343 -6.06 -32.57 -7.36
CA THR A 343 -5.43 -32.96 -6.07
C THR A 343 -3.96 -33.37 -6.17
N THR A 344 -3.51 -33.89 -7.31
CA THR A 344 -2.10 -34.26 -7.59
C THR A 344 -1.15 -33.05 -7.49
N ALA A 345 -1.61 -31.85 -7.81
CA ALA A 345 -0.81 -30.62 -7.69
C ALA A 345 -0.46 -30.30 -6.22
N ALA A 346 -1.26 -30.75 -5.24
CA ALA A 346 -1.00 -30.47 -3.83
C ALA A 346 0.25 -31.18 -3.30
N ARG A 347 0.48 -32.43 -3.71
CA ARG A 347 1.63 -33.23 -3.28
C ARG A 347 2.95 -32.71 -3.86
N TRP A 348 2.90 -32.17 -5.08
CA TRP A 348 4.08 -31.63 -5.78
C TRP A 348 4.76 -30.48 -5.03
N HIS A 349 3.99 -29.52 -4.52
CA HIS A 349 4.52 -28.37 -3.78
C HIS A 349 5.28 -28.80 -2.51
N THR A 350 4.73 -29.79 -1.81
CA THR A 350 5.36 -30.37 -0.62
C THR A 350 6.61 -31.15 -1.00
N ALA A 351 6.56 -31.94 -2.08
CA ALA A 351 7.72 -32.66 -2.59
C ALA A 351 8.88 -31.72 -2.98
N LEU A 352 8.60 -30.59 -3.62
CA LEU A 352 9.61 -29.57 -3.94
C LEU A 352 10.31 -29.03 -2.68
N VAL A 353 9.55 -28.76 -1.61
CA VAL A 353 10.13 -28.32 -0.33
C VAL A 353 11.00 -29.41 0.29
N LEU A 354 10.52 -30.66 0.33
CA LEU A 354 11.28 -31.79 0.88
C LEU A 354 12.57 -32.03 0.10
N LEU A 355 12.52 -32.00 -1.24
CA LEU A 355 13.69 -32.11 -2.11
C LEU A 355 14.65 -30.94 -1.90
N GLY A 356 14.13 -29.72 -1.73
CA GLY A 356 14.93 -28.54 -1.39
C GLY A 356 15.63 -28.69 -0.03
N ILE A 357 14.95 -29.22 0.99
CA ILE A 357 15.53 -29.50 2.31
C ILE A 357 16.64 -30.55 2.19
N VAL A 358 16.38 -31.68 1.53
CA VAL A 358 17.38 -32.74 1.32
C VAL A 358 18.60 -32.21 0.57
N THR A 359 18.37 -31.41 -0.47
CA THR A 359 19.46 -30.79 -1.25
C THR A 359 20.27 -29.80 -0.40
N HIS A 360 19.62 -29.04 0.47
CA HIS A 360 20.32 -28.13 1.38
C HIS A 360 21.11 -28.90 2.45
N LEU A 361 20.55 -29.97 3.02
CA LEU A 361 21.28 -30.84 3.95
C LEU A 361 22.50 -31.48 3.26
N ALA A 362 22.36 -31.92 2.02
CA ALA A 362 23.49 -32.40 1.22
C ALA A 362 24.53 -31.30 1.00
N ALA A 363 24.10 -30.05 0.73
CA ALA A 363 25.00 -28.90 0.62
C ALA A 363 25.78 -28.68 1.93
N LEU A 364 25.13 -28.74 3.10
CA LEU A 364 25.80 -28.61 4.40
C LEU A 364 26.85 -29.71 4.62
N VAL A 365 26.56 -30.95 4.25
CA VAL A 365 27.52 -32.06 4.34
C VAL A 365 28.70 -31.83 3.40
N VAL A 366 28.44 -31.46 2.13
CA VAL A 366 29.50 -31.18 1.15
C VAL A 366 30.39 -30.02 1.61
N LEU A 367 29.81 -28.94 2.14
CA LEU A 367 30.54 -27.78 2.66
C LEU A 367 31.33 -28.14 3.92
N GLY A 368 30.74 -28.88 4.86
CA GLY A 368 31.39 -29.26 6.12
C GLY A 368 32.51 -30.28 5.97
N LEU A 369 32.46 -31.11 4.93
CA LEU A 369 33.49 -32.10 4.56
C LEU A 369 34.46 -31.57 3.48
N ALA A 370 34.33 -30.31 3.05
CA ALA A 370 35.24 -29.74 2.08
C ALA A 370 36.66 -29.69 2.67
N PRO A 371 37.69 -30.08 1.88
CA PRO A 371 39.07 -29.98 2.34
C PRO A 371 39.44 -28.51 2.64
N PRO A 372 40.45 -28.27 3.49
CA PRO A 372 40.95 -26.92 3.76
C PRO A 372 41.31 -26.19 2.46
N PHE A 373 40.89 -24.93 2.34
CA PHE A 373 41.28 -24.06 1.25
C PHE A 373 42.71 -23.52 1.47
N PRO A 374 43.41 -23.10 0.41
CA PRO A 374 44.63 -22.30 0.56
C PRO A 374 44.33 -21.07 1.45
N GLY A 375 45.04 -20.94 2.58
CA GLY A 375 44.79 -19.92 3.60
C GLY A 375 44.02 -20.41 4.84
N ASP A 376 43.44 -21.62 4.84
CA ASP A 376 42.93 -22.23 6.07
C ASP A 376 44.12 -22.77 6.91
N GLY A 377 44.29 -22.28 8.15
CA GLY A 377 45.21 -22.88 9.13
C GLY A 377 46.70 -22.51 9.03
N GLY A 378 47.08 -21.42 8.35
CA GLY A 378 48.45 -20.88 8.36
C GLY A 378 49.50 -21.65 7.53
N ALA A 379 49.10 -22.66 6.77
CA ALA A 379 49.99 -23.36 5.84
C ALA A 379 50.17 -22.52 4.55
N ALA A 380 51.19 -21.66 4.56
CA ALA A 380 51.50 -20.72 3.49
C ALA A 380 52.09 -21.42 2.24
N GLY A 381 51.42 -21.21 1.10
CA GLY A 381 52.05 -21.14 -0.21
C GLY A 381 51.57 -19.85 -0.90
N PRO A 382 52.41 -19.14 -1.67
CA PRO A 382 52.03 -17.89 -2.30
C PRO A 382 51.04 -18.16 -3.45
N GLY A 383 49.75 -18.17 -3.13
CA GLY A 383 48.66 -18.18 -4.12
C GLY A 383 48.10 -16.78 -4.31
N PRO A 384 47.61 -16.42 -5.51
CA PRO A 384 47.04 -15.10 -5.77
C PRO A 384 45.73 -14.94 -4.98
N THR A 385 45.79 -14.21 -3.87
CA THR A 385 44.65 -13.93 -2.97
C THR A 385 43.54 -13.13 -3.66
N GLY A 386 43.83 -12.46 -4.77
CA GLY A 386 42.86 -11.69 -5.57
C GLY A 386 41.92 -12.51 -6.45
N GLU A 387 42.35 -13.67 -6.97
CA GLU A 387 41.56 -14.45 -7.95
C GLU A 387 40.38 -15.21 -7.31
N ALA A 388 40.51 -15.62 -6.03
CA ALA A 388 39.45 -16.30 -5.27
C ALA A 388 38.23 -15.41 -5.02
N ALA A 389 38.48 -14.15 -4.68
CA ALA A 389 37.44 -13.20 -4.33
C ALA A 389 36.68 -12.74 -5.58
N ALA A 390 37.39 -12.61 -6.69
CA ALA A 390 36.81 -12.27 -7.98
C ALA A 390 35.81 -13.32 -8.51
N SER A 391 36.06 -14.62 -8.30
CA SER A 391 35.21 -15.70 -8.85
C SER A 391 33.88 -15.91 -8.11
N VAL A 392 33.85 -15.75 -6.78
CA VAL A 392 32.62 -15.83 -5.97
C VAL A 392 31.78 -14.57 -6.11
N ALA A 393 32.42 -13.39 -6.09
CA ALA A 393 31.78 -12.13 -6.45
C ALA A 393 31.13 -12.21 -7.84
N SER A 394 31.80 -12.88 -8.80
CA SER A 394 31.24 -13.11 -10.14
C SER A 394 29.95 -13.96 -10.13
N ILE A 395 29.86 -15.03 -9.32
CA ILE A 395 28.64 -15.87 -9.25
C ILE A 395 27.47 -15.11 -8.64
N SER A 396 27.70 -14.38 -7.54
CA SER A 396 26.68 -13.52 -6.92
C SER A 396 26.23 -12.43 -7.89
N SER A 397 27.16 -11.76 -8.56
CA SER A 397 26.86 -10.74 -9.58
C SER A 397 26.06 -11.31 -10.75
N ILE A 398 26.47 -12.45 -11.33
CA ILE A 398 25.72 -13.11 -12.42
C ILE A 398 24.31 -13.47 -11.97
N THR A 399 24.17 -14.01 -10.75
CA THR A 399 22.85 -14.37 -10.20
C THR A 399 21.98 -13.14 -10.04
N LEU A 400 22.51 -12.04 -9.49
CA LEU A 400 21.77 -10.80 -9.30
C LEU A 400 21.33 -10.18 -10.64
N LEU A 401 22.18 -10.20 -11.66
CA LEU A 401 21.85 -9.75 -13.01
C LEU A 401 20.80 -10.67 -13.67
N ALA A 402 20.89 -11.99 -13.49
CA ALA A 402 19.86 -12.90 -13.98
C ALA A 402 18.50 -12.65 -13.30
N LEU A 403 18.49 -12.40 -11.98
CA LEU A 403 17.28 -12.06 -11.24
C LEU A 403 16.69 -10.71 -11.71
N LEU A 404 17.53 -9.68 -11.82
CA LEU A 404 17.13 -8.33 -12.22
C LEU A 404 16.64 -8.30 -13.68
N GLY A 405 17.37 -8.90 -14.61
CA GLY A 405 16.94 -9.12 -16.00
C GLY A 405 15.61 -9.89 -16.09
N GLY A 406 15.44 -10.96 -15.29
CA GLY A 406 14.19 -11.71 -15.23
C GLY A 406 13.00 -10.88 -14.72
N MET A 407 13.23 -10.03 -13.72
CA MET A 407 12.20 -9.13 -13.20
C MET A 407 11.87 -8.00 -14.19
N LEU A 408 12.87 -7.44 -14.88
CA LEU A 408 12.67 -6.47 -15.97
C LEU A 408 11.89 -7.10 -17.14
N ALA A 409 12.16 -8.36 -17.49
CA ALA A 409 11.39 -9.09 -18.48
C ALA A 409 9.92 -9.27 -18.04
N CYS A 410 9.67 -9.56 -16.75
CA CYS A 410 8.30 -9.62 -16.22
C CYS A 410 7.60 -8.25 -16.27
N ILE A 411 8.31 -7.15 -15.98
CA ILE A 411 7.79 -5.78 -16.10
C ILE A 411 7.45 -5.47 -17.56
N ALA A 412 8.36 -5.76 -18.50
CA ALA A 412 8.16 -5.55 -19.93
C ALA A 412 6.97 -6.37 -20.47
N ALA A 413 6.88 -7.66 -20.10
CA ALA A 413 5.76 -8.52 -20.44
C ALA A 413 4.44 -7.95 -19.90
N SER A 414 4.42 -7.48 -18.65
CA SER A 414 3.25 -6.85 -18.04
C SER A 414 2.82 -5.56 -18.74
N ALA A 415 3.78 -4.79 -19.28
CA ALA A 415 3.50 -3.60 -20.08
C ALA A 415 2.99 -3.94 -21.49
N ALA A 416 3.37 -5.11 -22.04
CA ALA A 416 2.93 -5.60 -23.34
C ALA A 416 1.55 -6.30 -23.30
N PHE A 417 1.11 -6.79 -22.14
CA PHE A 417 -0.17 -7.47 -21.94
C PHE A 417 -1.42 -6.56 -22.06
N ARG A 418 -1.30 -5.34 -22.61
CA ARG A 418 -2.44 -4.46 -22.82
C ARG A 418 -3.47 -5.16 -23.69
N TYR A 419 -4.69 -5.26 -23.16
CA TYR A 419 -5.81 -5.72 -23.98
C TYR A 419 -5.97 -4.71 -25.14
N PRO A 420 -6.17 -5.14 -26.39
CA PRO A 420 -6.61 -4.25 -27.45
C PRO A 420 -8.02 -3.77 -27.10
N ALA A 421 -8.09 -2.75 -26.24
CA ALA A 421 -9.33 -2.08 -25.93
C ALA A 421 -9.69 -1.16 -27.12
N PRO A 422 -10.99 -0.96 -27.42
CA PRO A 422 -11.41 0.03 -28.39
C PRO A 422 -10.70 1.37 -28.15
N HIS A 423 -10.24 2.01 -29.23
CA HIS A 423 -9.45 3.23 -29.20
C HIS A 423 -10.03 4.23 -28.19
N GLY A 424 -9.22 4.62 -27.18
CA GLY A 424 -9.57 5.65 -26.21
C GLY A 424 -10.05 5.19 -24.83
N ARG A 425 -10.22 3.89 -24.54
CA ARG A 425 -10.59 3.43 -23.17
C ARG A 425 -9.42 3.45 -22.18
N LEU A 426 -8.20 3.16 -22.63
CA LEU A 426 -7.00 3.12 -21.77
C LEU A 426 -6.75 4.45 -21.03
N ARG A 427 -7.15 5.60 -21.58
CA ARG A 427 -6.99 6.91 -20.90
C ARG A 427 -7.74 6.99 -19.56
N PHE A 428 -8.73 6.14 -19.35
CA PHE A 428 -9.48 6.04 -18.10
C PHE A 428 -8.91 5.01 -17.12
N GLU A 429 -7.85 4.32 -17.50
CA GLU A 429 -7.09 3.42 -16.62
C GLU A 429 -5.81 4.11 -16.16
N ALA A 430 -5.33 3.70 -14.98
CA ALA A 430 -4.12 4.26 -14.39
C ALA A 430 -2.90 4.05 -15.28
N TRP A 431 -2.15 5.13 -15.52
CA TRP A 431 -1.00 5.15 -16.46
C TRP A 431 -1.29 4.54 -17.84
N HIS A 432 -2.53 4.68 -18.33
CA HIS A 432 -2.97 4.13 -19.62
C HIS A 432 -2.93 2.59 -19.69
N GLY A 433 -3.28 1.93 -18.58
CA GLY A 433 -3.26 0.47 -18.45
C GLY A 433 -1.90 -0.11 -18.07
N LEU A 434 -0.91 0.73 -17.74
CA LEU A 434 0.42 0.31 -17.28
C LEU A 434 0.52 0.05 -15.78
N ALA A 435 -0.59 0.11 -15.04
CA ALA A 435 -0.58 -0.07 -13.60
C ALA A 435 0.18 -1.32 -13.11
N PRO A 436 0.02 -2.52 -13.70
CA PRO A 436 0.82 -3.68 -13.29
C PRO A 436 2.33 -3.42 -13.39
N ALA A 437 2.81 -2.91 -14.53
CA ALA A 437 4.23 -2.61 -14.75
C ALA A 437 4.76 -1.51 -13.80
N VAL A 438 3.94 -0.50 -13.49
CA VAL A 438 4.28 0.56 -12.54
C VAL A 438 4.43 -0.01 -11.12
N PHE A 439 3.48 -0.83 -10.67
CA PHE A 439 3.54 -1.46 -9.34
C PHE A 439 4.74 -2.40 -9.22
N LEU A 440 5.00 -3.25 -10.23
CA LEU A 440 6.18 -4.12 -10.24
C LEU A 440 7.49 -3.33 -10.21
N THR A 441 7.59 -2.26 -11.00
CA THR A 441 8.75 -1.36 -11.00
C THR A 441 8.98 -0.73 -9.61
N ILE A 442 7.91 -0.25 -8.95
CA ILE A 442 8.02 0.31 -7.59
C ILE A 442 8.47 -0.77 -6.61
N ALA A 443 7.89 -1.96 -6.66
CA ALA A 443 8.26 -3.08 -5.80
C ALA A 443 9.74 -3.43 -5.94
N LEU A 444 10.24 -3.56 -7.18
CA LEU A 444 11.65 -3.85 -7.45
C LEU A 444 12.57 -2.70 -7.02
N THR A 445 12.21 -1.45 -7.33
CA THR A 445 13.00 -0.27 -6.95
C THR A 445 13.16 -0.19 -5.44
N VAL A 446 12.06 -0.31 -4.69
CA VAL A 446 12.10 -0.30 -3.21
C VAL A 446 12.87 -1.51 -2.68
N GLY A 447 12.63 -2.71 -3.22
CA GLY A 447 13.33 -3.93 -2.81
C GLY A 447 14.84 -3.85 -3.03
N LEU A 448 15.27 -3.27 -4.16
CA LEU A 448 16.69 -3.11 -4.47
C LEU A 448 17.33 -1.97 -3.68
N ILE A 449 16.62 -0.86 -3.39
CA ILE A 449 17.11 0.18 -2.46
C ILE A 449 17.39 -0.44 -1.09
N LEU A 450 16.44 -1.22 -0.56
CA LEU A 450 16.61 -1.91 0.72
C LEU A 450 17.77 -2.91 0.69
N SER A 451 17.92 -3.65 -0.41
CA SER A 451 19.00 -4.63 -0.57
C SER A 451 20.38 -3.96 -0.71
N SER A 452 20.47 -2.83 -1.42
CA SER A 452 21.68 -2.02 -1.53
C SER A 452 22.06 -1.40 -0.19
N LEU A 453 21.09 -0.80 0.52
CA LEU A 453 21.31 -0.26 1.87
C LEU A 453 21.82 -1.31 2.84
N LEU A 454 21.21 -2.51 2.83
CA LEU A 454 21.62 -3.60 3.69
C LEU A 454 23.02 -4.11 3.32
N THR A 455 23.29 -4.35 2.03
CA THR A 455 24.57 -4.92 1.57
C THR A 455 25.73 -3.95 1.75
N VAL A 456 25.58 -2.72 1.26
CA VAL A 456 26.60 -1.68 1.35
C VAL A 456 26.76 -1.23 2.81
N GLY A 457 25.66 -1.05 3.55
CA GLY A 457 25.73 -0.64 4.95
C GLY A 457 26.46 -1.65 5.84
N VAL A 458 26.15 -2.95 5.69
CA VAL A 458 26.86 -4.02 6.41
C VAL A 458 28.30 -4.12 5.94
N GLY A 459 28.57 -4.05 4.64
CA GLY A 459 29.93 -4.06 4.09
C GLY A 459 30.79 -2.91 4.63
N THR A 460 30.27 -1.67 4.62
CA THR A 460 30.92 -0.48 5.18
C THR A 460 31.20 -0.65 6.66
N TRP A 461 30.23 -1.16 7.43
CA TRP A 461 30.42 -1.40 8.87
C TRP A 461 31.50 -2.46 9.14
N LEU A 462 31.51 -3.56 8.38
CA LEU A 462 32.54 -4.60 8.50
C LEU A 462 33.94 -4.10 8.08
N ASN A 463 33.99 -3.14 7.15
CA ASN A 463 35.22 -2.52 6.64
C ASN A 463 35.61 -1.22 7.38
N GLY A 464 35.35 -1.13 8.69
CA GLY A 464 35.81 -0.01 9.52
C GLY A 464 35.16 1.34 9.23
N GLY A 465 33.99 1.37 8.59
CA GLY A 465 33.30 2.60 8.21
C GLY A 465 33.76 3.20 6.87
N ALA A 466 34.54 2.48 6.08
CA ALA A 466 34.94 2.91 4.75
C ALA A 466 33.72 3.12 3.83
N GLY A 467 33.79 4.14 2.96
CA GLY A 467 32.74 4.47 2.01
C GLY A 467 32.33 3.32 1.09
N ALA A 468 31.18 3.44 0.45
CA ALA A 468 30.66 2.47 -0.52
C ALA A 468 31.65 2.19 -1.66
N SER A 469 32.44 3.18 -2.07
CA SER A 469 33.48 3.07 -3.09
C SER A 469 34.59 2.07 -2.73
N ALA A 470 34.92 1.94 -1.45
CA ALA A 470 35.92 0.98 -0.97
C ALA A 470 35.46 -0.48 -1.15
N LEU A 471 34.16 -0.72 -1.24
CA LEU A 471 33.57 -2.05 -1.45
C LEU A 471 33.59 -2.52 -2.90
N LEU A 472 34.12 -1.72 -3.83
CA LEU A 472 34.29 -2.08 -5.23
C LEU A 472 35.68 -2.68 -5.54
N GLY A 473 36.52 -2.90 -4.53
CA GLY A 473 37.85 -3.48 -4.71
C GLY A 473 38.99 -2.46 -4.93
N ALA A 474 38.77 -1.19 -4.57
CA ALA A 474 39.82 -0.17 -4.59
C ALA A 474 40.90 -0.47 -3.54
N PRO A 475 42.21 -0.40 -3.89
CA PRO A 475 43.24 -0.37 -2.86
C PRO A 475 43.05 0.90 -2.02
N ALA A 476 42.97 0.75 -0.70
CA ALA A 476 43.02 1.88 0.22
C ALA A 476 44.24 2.75 -0.13
N ASN A 477 44.03 4.07 -0.17
CA ASN A 477 45.01 5.07 -0.61
C ASN A 477 46.44 4.78 -0.16
N ALA A 478 47.38 5.10 -1.06
CA ALA A 478 48.82 5.14 -0.85
C ALA A 478 49.20 6.09 0.30
N ALA A 479 49.03 5.63 1.54
CA ALA A 479 49.54 6.27 2.76
C ALA A 479 49.64 5.21 3.89
N GLY A 480 50.54 4.25 3.71
CA GLY A 480 51.34 3.66 4.79
C GLY A 480 50.68 3.02 6.03
N SER A 481 49.38 2.71 6.05
CA SER A 481 48.80 1.89 7.14
C SER A 481 48.60 0.44 6.72
N PRO A 482 49.13 -0.54 7.48
CA PRO A 482 48.89 -1.95 7.21
C PRO A 482 47.46 -2.36 7.65
N ALA A 483 46.86 -3.26 6.86
CA ALA A 483 45.78 -4.18 7.26
C ALA A 483 44.35 -3.63 7.48
N THR A 484 43.76 -2.95 6.48
CA THR A 484 42.28 -2.88 6.36
C THR A 484 41.77 -3.92 5.35
N PRO A 485 40.77 -4.76 5.68
CA PRO A 485 40.26 -5.78 4.76
C PRO A 485 39.67 -5.15 3.50
N VAL A 486 40.14 -5.54 2.32
CA VAL A 486 39.51 -5.13 1.06
C VAL A 486 38.28 -6.01 0.84
N LEU A 487 37.18 -5.67 1.53
CA LEU A 487 35.89 -6.31 1.31
C LEU A 487 35.33 -5.86 -0.04
N THR A 488 34.71 -6.79 -0.77
CA THR A 488 34.05 -6.52 -2.05
C THR A 488 32.59 -6.96 -2.02
N VAL A 489 31.72 -6.13 -2.59
CA VAL A 489 30.29 -6.46 -2.77
C VAL A 489 29.94 -6.43 -4.26
N PRO A 490 28.90 -7.17 -4.71
CA PRO A 490 28.45 -7.10 -6.10
C PRO A 490 28.15 -5.66 -6.53
N GLY A 491 28.76 -5.19 -7.62
CA GLY A 491 28.64 -3.80 -8.07
C GLY A 491 27.21 -3.35 -8.36
N VAL A 492 26.29 -4.27 -8.65
CA VAL A 492 24.86 -4.00 -8.83
C VAL A 492 24.31 -3.14 -7.69
N TYR A 493 24.71 -3.39 -6.44
CA TYR A 493 24.21 -2.67 -5.27
C TYR A 493 24.62 -1.19 -5.22
N PRO A 494 25.93 -0.85 -5.22
CA PRO A 494 26.37 0.54 -5.24
C PRO A 494 26.02 1.26 -6.55
N TRP A 495 26.15 0.60 -7.72
CA TRP A 495 25.79 1.21 -9.02
C TRP A 495 24.32 1.62 -9.06
N PHE A 496 23.42 0.72 -8.66
CA PHE A 496 22.01 1.05 -8.55
C PHE A 496 21.76 2.14 -7.52
N GLY A 497 22.41 2.08 -6.35
CA GLY A 497 22.27 3.09 -5.30
C GLY A 497 22.58 4.50 -5.80
N GLY A 498 23.69 4.68 -6.51
CA GLY A 498 24.10 5.95 -7.10
C GLY A 498 23.16 6.42 -8.22
N LEU A 499 22.80 5.54 -9.16
CA LEU A 499 21.90 5.87 -10.27
C LEU A 499 20.49 6.21 -9.79
N ALA A 500 19.95 5.41 -8.88
CA ALA A 500 18.63 5.62 -8.29
C ALA A 500 18.59 6.93 -7.50
N PHE A 501 19.63 7.26 -6.74
CA PHE A 501 19.69 8.53 -6.01
C PHE A 501 19.61 9.73 -6.95
N ALA A 502 20.42 9.74 -8.02
CA ALA A 502 20.41 10.82 -9.01
C ALA A 502 19.04 10.98 -9.69
N LEU A 503 18.49 9.86 -10.21
CA LEU A 503 17.26 9.89 -10.99
C LEU A 503 16.03 10.19 -10.12
N LEU A 504 15.98 9.66 -8.89
CA LEU A 504 14.89 9.95 -7.96
C LEU A 504 14.99 11.37 -7.38
N ALA A 505 16.20 11.92 -7.18
CA ALA A 505 16.36 13.32 -6.82
C ALA A 505 15.91 14.26 -7.94
N ALA A 506 16.25 13.97 -9.20
CA ALA A 506 15.78 14.74 -10.35
C ALA A 506 14.24 14.65 -10.49
N ALA A 507 13.67 13.46 -10.32
CA ALA A 507 12.23 13.26 -10.27
C ALA A 507 11.58 14.08 -9.14
N ALA A 508 12.13 14.01 -7.92
CA ALA A 508 11.65 14.75 -6.76
C ALA A 508 11.68 16.27 -6.99
N LEU A 509 12.74 16.79 -7.64
CA LEU A 509 12.83 18.20 -8.01
C LEU A 509 11.73 18.59 -9.00
N SER A 510 11.50 17.78 -10.04
CA SER A 510 10.42 18.03 -11.01
C SER A 510 9.03 18.05 -10.35
N ILE A 511 8.82 17.15 -9.37
CA ILE A 511 7.59 17.08 -8.58
C ILE A 511 7.49 18.31 -7.67
N ALA A 512 8.56 18.72 -7.00
CA ALA A 512 8.59 19.91 -6.15
C ALA A 512 8.22 21.17 -6.94
N CYS A 513 8.77 21.34 -8.15
CA CYS A 513 8.38 22.42 -9.05
C CYS A 513 6.87 22.40 -9.36
N ALA A 514 6.28 21.22 -9.56
CA ALA A 514 4.83 21.09 -9.76
C ALA A 514 4.03 21.39 -8.47
N MET A 515 4.54 21.02 -7.28
CA MET A 515 3.86 21.25 -5.99
C MET A 515 3.80 22.73 -5.60
N ILE A 516 4.82 23.53 -5.97
CA ILE A 516 4.90 24.97 -5.66
C ILE A 516 3.83 25.77 -6.40
N ARG A 517 3.33 25.28 -7.55
CA ARG A 517 2.34 26.01 -8.34
C ARG A 517 1.05 26.31 -7.57
N PRO A 518 0.47 27.51 -7.75
CA PRO A 518 -0.79 27.85 -7.12
C PRO A 518 -1.90 26.92 -7.63
N ARG A 519 -2.68 26.38 -6.70
CA ARG A 519 -3.83 25.51 -7.00
C ARG A 519 -5.13 26.27 -6.82
N ARG A 520 -6.02 26.20 -7.80
CA ARG A 520 -7.31 26.92 -7.81
C ARG A 520 -8.42 26.01 -8.30
N VAL A 521 -9.17 25.42 -7.37
CA VAL A 521 -10.29 24.50 -7.68
C VAL A 521 -11.66 25.20 -7.73
N GLY A 522 -11.73 26.48 -7.40
CA GLY A 522 -12.97 27.27 -7.34
C GLY A 522 -13.88 27.13 -8.57
N PRO A 523 -13.37 27.22 -9.82
CA PRO A 523 -14.20 27.08 -11.02
C PRO A 523 -14.95 25.74 -11.10
N ARG A 524 -14.32 24.65 -10.64
CA ARG A 524 -14.95 23.33 -10.61
C ARG A 524 -15.95 23.23 -9.46
N VAL A 525 -15.63 23.82 -8.30
CA VAL A 525 -16.47 23.73 -7.10
C VAL A 525 -17.73 24.61 -7.19
N ALA A 526 -17.67 25.73 -7.90
CA ALA A 526 -18.81 26.62 -8.10
C ALA A 526 -20.02 25.91 -8.77
N GLU A 527 -19.78 24.90 -9.60
CA GLU A 527 -20.85 24.07 -10.19
C GLU A 527 -21.59 23.21 -9.15
N TRP A 528 -20.94 22.89 -8.03
CA TRP A 528 -21.46 22.03 -6.96
C TRP A 528 -21.99 22.81 -5.77
N SER A 529 -21.45 24.00 -5.53
CA SER A 529 -21.83 24.92 -4.46
C SER A 529 -22.03 26.31 -5.07
N PRO A 530 -23.22 26.63 -5.63
CA PRO A 530 -23.46 27.90 -6.32
C PRO A 530 -23.22 29.13 -5.43
N ASP A 531 -23.41 28.99 -4.12
CA ASP A 531 -23.17 30.02 -3.10
C ASP A 531 -21.70 30.48 -3.02
N ASP A 532 -20.78 29.74 -3.65
CA ASP A 532 -19.37 30.09 -3.78
C ASP A 532 -19.06 30.99 -4.99
N SER A 533 -20.08 31.38 -5.77
CA SER A 533 -19.91 32.30 -6.89
C SER A 533 -19.45 33.68 -6.39
N PRO A 534 -18.49 34.35 -7.07
CA PRO A 534 -18.14 35.71 -6.71
C PRO A 534 -19.38 36.61 -6.82
N PRO A 535 -19.67 37.47 -5.83
CA PRO A 535 -20.76 38.43 -5.93
C PRO A 535 -20.47 39.36 -7.11
N GLY A 536 -21.16 39.14 -8.24
CA GLY A 536 -21.00 39.96 -9.46
C GLY A 536 -21.12 39.24 -10.81
N SER A 537 -21.19 37.90 -10.88
CA SER A 537 -21.31 37.19 -12.18
C SER A 537 -22.72 36.69 -12.53
N GLY A 538 -23.75 37.15 -11.82
CA GLY A 538 -25.15 36.91 -12.22
C GLY A 538 -25.48 37.70 -13.48
N GLY A 539 -25.62 37.02 -14.61
CA GLY A 539 -26.05 37.61 -15.87
C GLY A 539 -27.42 38.28 -15.72
N VAL A 540 -27.44 39.60 -15.88
CA VAL A 540 -28.66 40.37 -16.09
C VAL A 540 -29.15 40.06 -17.51
N GLY A 541 -30.31 39.43 -17.65
CA GLY A 541 -31.01 39.33 -18.93
C GLY A 541 -31.39 40.71 -19.46
N PRO A 542 -31.55 40.90 -20.79
CA PRO A 542 -31.73 42.23 -21.36
C PRO A 542 -33.16 42.73 -21.07
N GLY A 543 -33.29 43.63 -20.10
CA GLY A 543 -34.49 44.45 -19.85
C GLY A 543 -34.16 45.93 -20.03
N PRO A 544 -35.07 46.74 -20.58
CA PRO A 544 -34.72 48.01 -21.21
C PRO A 544 -34.35 49.09 -20.20
N ALA A 545 -33.46 49.96 -20.66
CA ALA A 545 -32.89 51.08 -19.93
C ALA A 545 -33.94 52.01 -19.30
N SER A 546 -33.74 52.36 -18.04
CA SER A 546 -34.19 53.63 -17.47
C SER A 546 -33.11 54.19 -16.55
N THR A 547 -32.58 55.32 -17.01
CA THR A 547 -31.63 56.25 -16.39
C THR A 547 -32.13 56.86 -15.09
N VAL A 548 -31.34 56.80 -14.01
CA VAL A 548 -31.11 57.82 -12.94
C VAL A 548 -29.88 57.28 -12.16
N GLY A 549 -28.83 57.98 -11.76
CA GLY A 549 -28.40 59.37 -11.72
C GLY A 549 -27.16 59.37 -10.82
N ALA A 550 -26.08 60.00 -11.26
CA ALA A 550 -24.78 59.97 -10.61
C ALA A 550 -24.76 60.76 -9.27
N GLY A 551 -24.03 60.25 -8.28
CA GLY A 551 -23.69 60.95 -7.04
C GLY A 551 -22.45 60.33 -6.41
N GLY A 552 -21.33 61.04 -6.48
CA GLY A 552 -20.02 60.60 -6.00
C GLY A 552 -19.84 60.75 -4.48
N GLY A 553 -18.86 60.02 -3.95
CA GLY A 553 -18.46 60.11 -2.53
C GLY A 553 -17.29 59.18 -2.23
N THR A 554 -16.13 59.79 -2.04
CA THR A 554 -14.78 59.22 -1.81
C THR A 554 -14.65 58.32 -0.58
N ALA A 555 -14.01 57.16 -0.71
CA ALA A 555 -13.50 56.36 0.41
C ALA A 555 -11.97 56.59 0.55
N GLY A 556 -11.59 57.24 1.66
CA GLY A 556 -10.21 57.50 2.05
C GLY A 556 -9.56 56.26 2.69
N ALA A 557 -8.28 56.06 2.35
CA ALA A 557 -7.40 55.05 2.90
C ALA A 557 -7.02 55.37 4.36
N VAL A 558 -6.86 54.33 5.19
CA VAL A 558 -6.28 54.43 6.54
C VAL A 558 -4.93 53.70 6.56
N PRO A 559 -3.83 54.34 6.99
CA PRO A 559 -2.51 53.71 7.08
C PRO A 559 -2.28 53.01 8.43
N ALA A 560 -1.34 52.07 8.41
CA ALA A 560 -0.84 51.34 9.58
C ALA A 560 0.05 52.22 10.46
N THR A 561 -0.09 52.09 11.79
CA THR A 561 0.89 52.60 12.76
C THR A 561 1.28 51.50 13.74
N THR A 562 2.60 51.34 13.86
CA THR A 562 3.35 50.58 14.87
C THR A 562 3.54 51.43 16.12
N GLY A 563 3.61 50.80 17.30
CA GLY A 563 3.99 51.45 18.55
C GLY A 563 3.93 50.48 19.72
N ASP A 564 5.08 49.93 20.08
CA ASP A 564 5.35 49.36 21.40
C ASP A 564 5.26 50.47 22.46
N ASP A 565 4.67 50.18 23.62
CA ASP A 565 5.19 50.69 24.89
C ASP A 565 4.71 49.85 26.08
N ALA A 566 5.67 49.58 26.95
CA ALA A 566 5.57 48.79 28.15
C ALA A 566 4.93 49.57 29.30
N GLY A 567 4.11 48.88 30.09
CA GLY A 567 3.61 49.38 31.37
C GLY A 567 2.80 48.32 32.11
N GLU A 568 3.40 47.70 33.13
CA GLU A 568 2.66 46.95 34.14
C GLU A 568 1.69 47.89 34.88
N PRO A 569 0.48 47.43 35.27
CA PRO A 569 -0.23 48.00 36.39
C PRO A 569 -0.30 47.00 37.56
N GLY A 570 0.04 47.51 38.74
CA GLY A 570 0.18 46.76 39.97
C GLY A 570 -1.13 46.26 40.60
N PHE A 571 -0.96 45.28 41.47
CA PHE A 571 -1.98 44.77 42.38
C PHE A 571 -2.17 45.71 43.59
N GLY A 572 -3.42 46.11 43.84
CA GLY A 572 -3.99 46.15 45.20
C GLY A 572 -4.31 47.53 45.82
N GLY A 573 -5.62 47.75 46.05
CA GLY A 573 -6.17 48.69 47.04
C GLY A 573 -7.70 48.47 47.17
N PRO A 574 -8.29 48.29 48.38
CA PRO A 574 -9.61 47.67 48.55
C PRO A 574 -10.74 48.71 48.48
N GLY A 575 -11.51 48.69 47.40
CA GLY A 575 -12.70 49.52 47.23
C GLY A 575 -13.93 48.70 46.87
N GLY A 576 -14.68 48.24 47.89
CA GLY A 576 -16.07 47.79 47.82
C GLY A 576 -16.37 46.52 46.98
N PRO A 577 -17.48 45.80 47.27
CA PRO A 577 -17.99 44.78 46.36
C PRO A 577 -18.56 45.49 45.12
N GLY A 578 -17.69 45.78 44.14
CA GLY A 578 -18.11 46.17 42.81
C GLY A 578 -18.91 45.03 42.19
N ALA A 579 -20.11 45.34 41.70
CA ALA A 579 -20.92 44.45 40.88
C ALA A 579 -20.04 43.78 39.81
N PRO A 580 -20.28 42.51 39.43
CA PRO A 580 -19.58 41.90 38.31
C PRO A 580 -19.75 42.83 37.11
N GLY A 581 -18.65 43.46 36.70
CA GLY A 581 -18.61 44.32 35.54
C GLY A 581 -19.23 43.54 34.40
N GLY A 582 -20.32 44.05 33.85
CA GLY A 582 -20.92 43.50 32.65
C GLY A 582 -19.89 43.60 31.56
N GLU A 583 -19.11 42.53 31.36
CA GLU A 583 -18.55 42.25 30.06
C GLU A 583 -19.73 42.30 29.11
N THR A 584 -19.75 43.31 28.25
CA THR A 584 -20.67 43.35 27.12
C THR A 584 -20.52 41.99 26.44
N PRO A 585 -21.58 41.17 26.36
CA PRO A 585 -21.50 39.92 25.65
C PRO A 585 -20.93 40.23 24.27
N MET A 586 -19.89 39.50 23.83
CA MET A 586 -19.43 39.67 22.46
C MET A 586 -20.66 39.59 21.55
N PRO A 587 -20.85 40.54 20.63
CA PRO A 587 -21.94 40.48 19.67
C PRO A 587 -21.91 39.09 19.03
N ALA A 588 -23.06 38.39 19.00
CA ALA A 588 -23.13 37.11 18.33
C ALA A 588 -22.81 37.33 16.85
N GLY A 589 -21.62 36.94 16.43
CA GLY A 589 -21.23 37.00 15.02
C GLY A 589 -22.18 36.13 14.20
N SER A 590 -22.57 36.60 13.02
CA SER A 590 -23.44 35.84 12.13
C SER A 590 -22.68 34.65 11.49
N GLU A 591 -23.42 33.62 11.07
CA GLU A 591 -22.84 32.50 10.30
C GLU A 591 -22.11 33.01 9.04
N ALA A 592 -22.63 34.06 8.40
CA ALA A 592 -22.00 34.68 7.24
C ALA A 592 -20.63 35.31 7.56
N GLU A 593 -20.48 35.96 8.71
CA GLU A 593 -19.20 36.52 9.18
C GLU A 593 -18.18 35.42 9.49
N LEU A 594 -18.62 34.34 10.14
CA LEU A 594 -17.78 33.16 10.40
C LEU A 594 -17.29 32.51 9.10
N VAL A 595 -18.18 32.37 8.11
CA VAL A 595 -17.84 31.85 6.78
C VAL A 595 -16.85 32.76 6.05
N ALA A 596 -17.03 34.08 6.13
CA ALA A 596 -16.10 35.04 5.56
C ALA A 596 -14.70 34.96 6.21
N LEU A 597 -14.66 34.84 7.54
CA LEU A 597 -13.42 34.70 8.32
C LEU A 597 -12.66 33.42 7.97
N LEU A 598 -13.37 32.31 7.76
CA LEU A 598 -12.76 30.99 7.49
C LEU A 598 -12.42 30.76 6.00
N ARG A 599 -12.89 31.63 5.09
CA ARG A 599 -12.63 31.52 3.64
C ARG A 599 -11.14 31.36 3.27
N PRO A 600 -10.19 32.14 3.83
CA PRO A 600 -8.77 31.95 3.52
C PRO A 600 -8.22 30.59 3.97
N VAL A 601 -8.70 30.08 5.11
CA VAL A 601 -8.32 28.75 5.63
C VAL A 601 -8.87 27.66 4.71
N ARG A 602 -10.13 27.78 4.31
CA ARG A 602 -10.80 26.89 3.35
C ARG A 602 -10.05 26.82 2.03
N ASP A 603 -9.69 27.96 1.45
CA ASP A 603 -8.99 28.01 0.17
C ASP A 603 -7.57 27.41 0.25
N ARG A 604 -6.86 27.63 1.38
CA ARG A 604 -5.58 26.95 1.65
C ARG A 604 -5.75 25.43 1.74
N LYS A 605 -6.80 24.94 2.40
CA LYS A 605 -7.11 23.50 2.52
C LYS A 605 -7.49 22.89 1.17
N ARG A 606 -8.32 23.56 0.36
CA ARG A 606 -8.61 23.18 -1.03
C ARG A 606 -7.35 23.07 -1.88
N ALA A 607 -6.44 24.05 -1.77
CA ALA A 607 -5.18 24.03 -2.49
C ALA A 607 -4.26 22.88 -2.05
N LEU A 608 -4.23 22.56 -0.74
CA LEU A 608 -3.50 21.41 -0.21
C LEU A 608 -4.09 20.08 -0.71
N ALA A 609 -5.41 19.92 -0.67
CA ALA A 609 -6.10 18.75 -1.20
C ALA A 609 -5.76 18.54 -2.68
N ALA A 610 -5.85 19.59 -3.50
CA ALA A 610 -5.48 19.53 -4.91
C ALA A 610 -4.02 19.09 -5.17
N ARG A 611 -3.07 19.45 -4.29
CA ARG A 611 -1.68 18.95 -4.39
C ARG A 611 -1.61 17.45 -4.08
N LEU A 612 -2.29 17.02 -3.02
CA LEU A 612 -2.32 15.61 -2.60
C LEU A 612 -3.03 14.70 -3.61
N HIS A 613 -3.93 15.25 -4.43
CA HIS A 613 -4.59 14.51 -5.51
C HIS A 613 -3.67 14.15 -6.69
N LEU A 614 -2.43 14.62 -6.72
CA LEU A 614 -1.45 14.34 -7.78
C LEU A 614 -0.71 13.00 -7.61
N VAL A 615 -1.22 12.12 -6.76
CA VAL A 615 -0.61 10.81 -6.46
C VAL A 615 -0.33 9.98 -7.72
N GLU A 616 -1.24 9.94 -8.70
CA GLU A 616 -1.04 9.16 -9.94
C GLU A 616 0.15 9.66 -10.78
N PRO A 617 0.23 10.94 -11.20
CA PRO A 617 1.37 11.44 -11.96
C PRO A 617 2.68 11.43 -11.16
N VAL A 618 2.65 11.74 -9.86
CA VAL A 618 3.84 11.69 -8.98
C VAL A 618 4.40 10.27 -8.93
N THR A 619 3.54 9.28 -8.67
CA THR A 619 3.93 7.88 -8.62
C THR A 619 4.45 7.40 -9.98
N GLY A 620 3.85 7.86 -11.08
CA GLY A 620 4.32 7.54 -12.43
C GLY A 620 5.72 8.08 -12.73
N ILE A 621 6.03 9.31 -12.29
CA ILE A 621 7.36 9.92 -12.44
C ILE A 621 8.41 9.16 -11.62
N LEU A 622 8.11 8.86 -10.35
CA LEU A 622 9.01 8.11 -9.48
C LEU A 622 9.26 6.69 -10.00
N ALA A 623 8.21 6.00 -10.46
CA ALA A 623 8.36 4.69 -11.08
C ALA A 623 9.18 4.75 -12.37
N GLY A 624 8.97 5.77 -13.22
CA GLY A 624 9.78 5.98 -14.41
C GLY A 624 11.27 6.19 -14.10
N ALA A 625 11.58 7.01 -13.10
CA ALA A 625 12.96 7.21 -12.64
C ALA A 625 13.58 5.93 -12.07
N GLY A 626 12.83 5.17 -11.26
CA GLY A 626 13.25 3.86 -10.76
C GLY A 626 13.52 2.85 -11.88
N PHE A 627 12.65 2.77 -12.88
CA PHE A 627 12.84 1.90 -14.05
C PHE A 627 14.11 2.26 -14.83
N LEU A 628 14.36 3.55 -15.07
CA LEU A 628 15.56 4.01 -15.74
C LEU A 628 16.83 3.66 -14.94
N ALA A 629 16.79 3.78 -13.61
CA ALA A 629 17.91 3.38 -12.75
C ALA A 629 18.19 1.87 -12.83
N LEU A 630 17.14 1.04 -12.82
CA LEU A 630 17.26 -0.42 -12.96
C LEU A 630 17.85 -0.80 -14.32
N LEU A 631 17.33 -0.23 -15.40
CA LEU A 631 17.82 -0.49 -16.76
C LEU A 631 19.27 -0.01 -16.93
N ALA A 632 19.59 1.19 -16.44
CA ALA A 632 20.94 1.73 -16.51
C ALA A 632 21.93 0.87 -15.71
N THR A 633 21.53 0.33 -14.56
CA THR A 633 22.37 -0.59 -13.76
C THR A 633 22.66 -1.89 -14.52
N GLU A 634 21.64 -2.49 -15.13
CA GLU A 634 21.82 -3.69 -15.96
C GLU A 634 22.75 -3.44 -17.14
N VAL A 635 22.52 -2.36 -17.89
CA VAL A 635 23.36 -2.00 -19.04
C VAL A 635 24.79 -1.69 -18.60
N LEU A 636 24.96 -0.94 -17.51
CA LEU A 636 26.27 -0.61 -16.97
C LEU A 636 27.04 -1.87 -16.57
N THR A 637 26.39 -2.83 -15.91
CA THR A 637 27.07 -4.01 -15.37
C THR A 637 27.29 -5.10 -16.44
N LEU A 638 26.37 -5.27 -17.39
CA LEU A 638 26.49 -6.30 -18.44
C LEU A 638 27.19 -5.78 -19.70
N VAL A 639 26.87 -4.59 -20.18
CA VAL A 639 27.23 -4.18 -21.54
C VAL A 639 28.55 -3.41 -21.54
N VAL A 640 28.74 -2.48 -20.61
CA VAL A 640 29.90 -1.57 -20.61
C VAL A 640 31.24 -2.32 -20.51
N PRO A 641 31.44 -3.32 -19.62
CA PRO A 641 32.70 -4.07 -19.55
C PRO A 641 33.07 -4.83 -20.84
N ARG A 642 32.08 -5.13 -21.68
CA ARG A 642 32.28 -5.84 -22.96
C ARG A 642 32.61 -4.90 -24.12
N LEU A 643 32.19 -3.64 -24.03
CA LEU A 643 32.39 -2.64 -25.06
C LEU A 643 33.65 -1.80 -24.84
N VAL A 644 34.07 -1.61 -23.59
CA VAL A 644 35.24 -0.82 -23.21
C VAL A 644 36.15 -1.70 -22.34
N PRO A 645 37.07 -2.47 -22.94
CA PRO A 645 38.03 -3.24 -22.18
C PRO A 645 38.87 -2.31 -21.29
N ALA A 646 39.10 -2.70 -20.03
CA ALA A 646 39.87 -1.90 -19.07
C ALA A 646 41.28 -1.51 -19.58
N ASP A 647 41.82 -2.30 -20.51
CA ASP A 647 43.15 -2.14 -21.09
C ASP A 647 43.21 -1.09 -22.22
N ALA A 648 42.05 -0.60 -22.69
CA ALA A 648 41.96 0.28 -23.86
C ALA A 648 42.10 1.78 -23.53
N ALA A 649 42.11 2.17 -22.26
CA ALA A 649 42.21 3.57 -21.83
C ALA A 649 43.34 3.73 -20.80
N THR A 650 44.18 4.77 -20.93
CA THR A 650 45.09 5.17 -19.87
C THR A 650 44.28 5.65 -18.67
N PRO A 651 44.28 4.92 -17.53
CA PRO A 651 43.47 5.29 -16.38
C PRO A 651 43.93 6.64 -15.83
N ALA A 652 42.97 7.55 -15.58
CA ALA A 652 43.29 8.80 -14.88
C ALA A 652 43.86 8.48 -13.48
N PRO A 653 44.80 9.30 -12.96
CA PRO A 653 45.34 9.09 -11.61
C PRO A 653 44.23 8.97 -10.57
N GLY A 654 44.24 7.89 -9.78
CA GLY A 654 43.22 7.59 -8.77
C GLY A 654 41.95 6.89 -9.28
N SER A 655 41.88 6.49 -10.56
CA SER A 655 40.80 5.62 -11.04
C SER A 655 41.00 4.16 -10.62
N VAL A 656 39.90 3.45 -10.39
CA VAL A 656 39.89 2.08 -9.88
C VAL A 656 39.20 1.15 -10.89
N PRO A 657 39.83 0.03 -11.29
CA PRO A 657 39.14 -1.03 -12.02
C PRO A 657 38.15 -1.75 -11.10
N THR A 658 36.86 -1.69 -11.43
CA THR A 658 35.75 -2.25 -10.65
C THR A 658 34.80 -2.99 -11.59
N ASP A 659 34.65 -4.31 -11.45
CA ASP A 659 33.76 -5.13 -12.30
C ASP A 659 33.95 -4.93 -13.82
N GLY A 660 35.20 -4.70 -14.25
CA GLY A 660 35.52 -4.43 -15.67
C GLY A 660 35.21 -3.01 -16.14
N ILE A 661 34.96 -2.06 -15.22
CA ILE A 661 34.76 -0.64 -15.46
C ILE A 661 35.85 0.15 -14.74
N THR A 662 36.52 1.10 -15.40
CA THR A 662 37.44 2.03 -14.74
C THR A 662 36.69 3.24 -14.20
N ALA A 663 36.45 3.28 -12.89
CA ALA A 663 35.68 4.35 -12.24
C ALA A 663 36.58 5.54 -11.87
N PRO A 664 36.30 6.78 -12.35
CA PRO A 664 37.07 7.97 -11.97
C PRO A 664 36.77 8.43 -10.54
N PRO A 665 37.67 9.18 -9.88
CA PRO A 665 37.51 9.62 -8.48
C PRO A 665 36.18 10.33 -8.17
N GLY A 666 35.70 11.17 -9.08
CA GLY A 666 34.42 11.87 -8.90
C GLY A 666 33.21 10.92 -8.86
N LEU A 667 33.26 9.82 -9.61
CA LEU A 667 32.21 8.80 -9.58
C LEU A 667 32.26 8.00 -8.28
N LEU A 668 33.45 7.68 -7.78
CA LEU A 668 33.62 7.01 -6.48
C LEU A 668 33.08 7.86 -5.32
N ALA A 669 33.42 9.15 -5.30
CA ALA A 669 32.88 10.10 -4.31
C ALA A 669 31.34 10.22 -4.41
N TRP A 670 30.78 10.17 -5.62
CA TRP A 670 29.34 10.16 -5.82
C TRP A 670 28.66 8.93 -5.20
N LEU A 671 29.27 7.74 -5.33
CA LEU A 671 28.74 6.53 -4.70
C LEU A 671 28.71 6.65 -3.17
N ASP A 672 29.76 7.21 -2.58
CA ASP A 672 29.82 7.43 -1.13
C ASP A 672 28.72 8.38 -0.64
N VAL A 673 28.58 9.53 -1.31
CA VAL A 673 27.57 10.55 -0.97
C VAL A 673 26.16 10.02 -1.18
N SER A 674 25.89 9.32 -2.28
CA SER A 674 24.55 8.80 -2.58
C SER A 674 24.12 7.73 -1.58
N MET A 675 25.02 6.83 -1.16
CA MET A 675 24.71 5.82 -0.16
C MET A 675 24.51 6.43 1.23
N ALA A 676 25.30 7.44 1.61
CA ALA A 676 25.05 8.22 2.83
C ALA A 676 23.69 8.94 2.77
N GLY A 677 23.33 9.49 1.61
CA GLY A 677 22.02 10.09 1.37
C GLY A 677 20.87 9.11 1.56
N TRP A 678 20.96 7.91 0.99
CA TRP A 678 19.99 6.84 1.20
C TRP A 678 19.89 6.41 2.68
N ALA A 679 21.03 6.31 3.37
CA ALA A 679 21.04 5.99 4.80
C ALA A 679 20.31 7.08 5.62
N GLY A 680 20.50 8.35 5.30
CA GLY A 680 19.76 9.46 5.90
C GLY A 680 18.25 9.35 5.68
N VAL A 681 17.82 9.04 4.45
CA VAL A 681 16.40 8.79 4.13
C VAL A 681 15.85 7.60 4.92
N ALA A 682 16.61 6.50 5.02
CA ALA A 682 16.22 5.32 5.78
C ALA A 682 16.04 5.64 7.28
N VAL A 683 16.95 6.42 7.87
CA VAL A 683 16.84 6.87 9.27
C VAL A 683 15.58 7.71 9.48
N ILE A 684 15.25 8.63 8.58
CA ILE A 684 14.03 9.44 8.67
C ILE A 684 12.78 8.56 8.59
N VAL A 685 12.76 7.60 7.66
CA VAL A 685 11.65 6.65 7.51
C VAL A 685 11.48 5.78 8.76
N LEU A 686 12.58 5.21 9.28
CA LEU A 686 12.58 4.40 10.50
C LEU A 686 12.13 5.21 11.73
N ALA A 687 12.61 6.45 11.86
CA ALA A 687 12.17 7.37 12.91
C ALA A 687 10.66 7.60 12.83
N GLY A 688 10.10 7.82 11.63
CA GLY A 688 8.66 7.96 11.42
C GLY A 688 7.83 6.70 11.77
N LEU A 689 8.41 5.51 11.67
CA LEU A 689 7.78 4.24 12.03
C LEU A 689 7.84 3.95 13.55
N VAL A 690 8.94 4.32 14.20
CA VAL A 690 9.18 4.03 15.62
C VAL A 690 8.57 5.11 16.52
N LEU A 691 8.85 6.38 16.22
CA LEU A 691 8.43 7.52 17.06
C LEU A 691 6.92 7.69 17.06
N ARG A 692 6.36 7.98 18.23
CA ARG A 692 4.94 8.35 18.36
C ARG A 692 4.72 9.73 17.72
N PRO A 693 3.66 9.91 16.91
CA PRO A 693 3.29 11.24 16.46
C PRO A 693 3.01 12.15 17.68
N ALA A 694 3.36 13.42 17.56
CA ALA A 694 2.92 14.43 18.51
C ALA A 694 1.36 14.50 18.52
N PRO A 695 0.74 14.80 19.67
CA PRO A 695 -0.71 15.02 19.74
C PRO A 695 -1.16 16.02 18.67
N GLY A 696 -2.20 15.69 17.90
CA GLY A 696 -2.74 16.55 16.84
C GLY A 696 -2.13 16.40 15.44
N ARG A 697 -1.07 15.61 15.23
CA ARG A 697 -0.61 15.22 13.88
C ARG A 697 -1.13 13.83 13.51
N ALA A 698 -2.26 13.79 12.81
CA ALA A 698 -2.78 12.58 12.17
C ALA A 698 -2.21 12.50 10.75
N THR A 699 -1.15 11.75 10.49
CA THR A 699 -1.21 10.41 9.89
C THR A 699 0.22 9.96 9.60
N ARG A 700 0.50 8.65 9.68
CA ARG A 700 1.75 8.08 9.15
C ARG A 700 1.53 7.74 7.67
N PRO A 701 2.21 8.38 6.70
CA PRO A 701 1.99 8.12 5.27
C PRO A 701 2.17 6.63 4.90
N LEU A 702 3.13 5.96 5.55
CA LEU A 702 3.36 4.52 5.39
C LEU A 702 2.20 3.66 5.86
N ALA A 703 1.41 4.08 6.85
CA ALA A 703 0.23 3.35 7.28
C ALA A 703 -0.87 3.36 6.20
N ILE A 704 -1.00 4.46 5.44
CA ILE A 704 -1.96 4.54 4.34
C ILE A 704 -1.58 3.59 3.21
N VAL A 705 -0.30 3.59 2.83
CA VAL A 705 0.23 2.65 1.82
C VAL A 705 0.05 1.20 2.29
N TRP A 706 0.32 0.94 3.56
CA TRP A 706 0.17 -0.39 4.16
C TRP A 706 -1.29 -0.87 4.15
N ASP A 707 -2.22 -0.05 4.61
CA ASP A 707 -3.65 -0.41 4.62
C ASP A 707 -4.19 -0.63 3.19
N LEU A 708 -3.72 0.13 2.20
CA LEU A 708 -4.05 -0.10 0.79
C LEU A 708 -3.48 -1.45 0.29
N ALA A 709 -2.26 -1.79 0.69
CA ALA A 709 -1.64 -3.06 0.33
C ALA A 709 -2.33 -4.27 1.01
N CYS A 710 -2.93 -4.08 2.18
CA CYS A 710 -3.71 -5.09 2.91
C CYS A 710 -5.16 -5.25 2.43
N PHE A 711 -5.60 -4.48 1.44
CA PHE A 711 -6.97 -4.55 0.92
C PHE A 711 -7.21 -5.78 0.01
N LEU A 712 -6.19 -6.19 -0.75
CA LEU A 712 -6.33 -7.18 -1.83
C LEU A 712 -5.89 -8.58 -1.40
N PRO A 713 -6.61 -9.65 -1.80
CA PRO A 713 -6.20 -11.01 -1.53
C PRO A 713 -4.81 -11.32 -2.10
N ARG A 714 -4.10 -12.26 -1.45
CA ARG A 714 -2.74 -12.67 -1.84
C ARG A 714 -2.77 -13.63 -3.03
N ALA A 715 -2.84 -13.06 -4.22
CA ALA A 715 -2.80 -13.78 -5.49
C ALA A 715 -1.44 -13.70 -6.20
N GLY A 716 -0.77 -12.54 -6.14
CA GLY A 716 0.52 -12.32 -6.81
C GLY A 716 1.72 -12.70 -5.94
N HIS A 717 1.67 -12.44 -4.64
CA HIS A 717 2.77 -12.74 -3.70
C HIS A 717 2.26 -13.27 -2.35
N PRO A 718 2.56 -14.51 -1.97
CA PRO A 718 1.95 -15.14 -0.78
C PRO A 718 2.57 -14.67 0.55
N LEU A 719 3.77 -14.08 0.52
CA LEU A 719 4.47 -13.54 1.69
C LEU A 719 4.23 -12.03 1.92
N GLY A 720 3.37 -11.40 1.10
CA GLY A 720 2.96 -10.01 1.33
C GLY A 720 2.03 -9.88 2.53
N ALA A 721 1.58 -8.65 2.80
CA ALA A 721 0.70 -8.32 3.90
C ALA A 721 -0.59 -9.18 3.92
N PRO A 722 -1.11 -9.52 5.10
CA PRO A 722 -2.39 -10.21 5.21
C PRO A 722 -3.54 -9.31 4.74
N CYS A 723 -4.56 -9.93 4.15
CA CYS A 723 -5.70 -9.24 3.59
C CYS A 723 -6.79 -9.07 4.66
N TYR A 724 -7.05 -7.85 5.13
CA TYR A 724 -8.03 -7.65 6.21
C TYR A 724 -9.47 -7.87 5.74
N THR A 725 -9.74 -7.70 4.45
CA THR A 725 -11.07 -7.86 3.84
C THR A 725 -11.53 -9.31 3.79
N GLU A 726 -10.61 -10.29 3.83
CA GLU A 726 -10.94 -11.73 4.01
C GLU A 726 -11.78 -11.97 5.29
N ARG A 727 -11.69 -11.05 6.27
CA ARG A 727 -12.49 -11.07 7.50
C ARG A 727 -13.53 -9.95 7.57
N ALA A 728 -13.15 -8.72 7.26
CA ALA A 728 -14.03 -7.56 7.41
C ALA A 728 -15.27 -7.64 6.52
N VAL A 729 -15.12 -8.10 5.28
CA VAL A 729 -16.23 -8.23 4.33
C VAL A 729 -17.28 -9.24 4.83
N PRO A 730 -16.92 -10.49 5.22
CA PRO A 730 -17.86 -11.43 5.82
C PRO A 730 -18.53 -10.94 7.11
N GLU A 731 -17.82 -10.22 7.98
CA GLU A 731 -18.39 -9.69 9.23
C GLU A 731 -19.48 -8.64 8.96
N VAL A 732 -19.24 -7.70 8.05
CA VAL A 732 -20.25 -6.73 7.63
C VAL A 732 -21.44 -7.44 6.98
N CYS A 733 -21.21 -8.43 6.11
CA CYS A 733 -22.27 -9.23 5.50
C CYS A 733 -23.16 -9.90 6.56
N ARG A 734 -22.54 -10.54 7.57
CA ARG A 734 -23.29 -11.18 8.67
C ARG A 734 -24.11 -10.18 9.45
N ARG A 735 -23.57 -9.01 9.75
CA ARG A 735 -24.30 -8.00 10.54
C ARG A 735 -25.54 -7.52 9.79
N VAL A 736 -25.40 -7.27 8.49
CA VAL A 736 -26.52 -6.89 7.61
C VAL A 736 -27.59 -7.99 7.59
N LEU A 737 -27.21 -9.25 7.33
CA LEU A 737 -28.18 -10.36 7.28
C LEU A 737 -28.85 -10.60 8.64
N TRP A 738 -28.09 -10.54 9.73
CA TRP A 738 -28.61 -10.70 11.10
C TRP A 738 -29.70 -9.68 11.42
N TRP A 739 -29.50 -8.41 11.03
CA TRP A 739 -30.50 -7.36 11.24
C TRP A 739 -31.74 -7.56 10.37
N LEU A 740 -31.55 -7.86 9.08
CA LEU A 740 -32.64 -8.03 8.12
C LEU A 740 -33.51 -9.27 8.41
N ASP A 741 -32.96 -10.30 9.07
CA ASP A 741 -33.68 -11.51 9.49
C ASP A 741 -34.57 -11.28 10.73
N GLY A 742 -34.43 -10.17 11.46
CA GLY A 742 -35.31 -9.80 12.57
C GLY A 742 -35.24 -10.72 13.81
N ARG A 743 -34.16 -11.49 13.98
CA ARG A 743 -34.06 -12.57 14.99
C ARG A 743 -34.05 -12.13 16.47
N ALA A 744 -33.87 -10.83 16.79
CA ALA A 744 -33.51 -10.41 18.15
C ALA A 744 -34.66 -9.84 19.01
N ASP A 745 -35.76 -9.39 18.40
CA ASP A 745 -36.64 -8.41 19.06
C ASP A 745 -38.07 -8.36 18.47
N GLY A 746 -38.50 -9.39 17.73
CA GLY A 746 -39.90 -9.60 17.34
C GLY A 746 -40.44 -8.71 16.20
N THR A 747 -39.68 -7.70 15.75
CA THR A 747 -40.04 -6.88 14.57
C THR A 747 -40.09 -7.75 13.31
N PRO A 748 -41.17 -7.69 12.49
CA PRO A 748 -41.28 -8.47 11.27
C PRO A 748 -40.10 -8.23 10.33
N PRO A 749 -39.49 -9.29 9.74
CA PRO A 749 -38.33 -9.14 8.86
C PRO A 749 -38.54 -8.13 7.73
N ARG A 750 -39.76 -8.00 7.20
CA ARG A 750 -40.09 -7.08 6.10
C ARG A 750 -39.99 -5.59 6.45
N GLN A 751 -40.00 -5.22 7.73
CA GLN A 751 -39.91 -3.83 8.18
C GLN A 751 -38.47 -3.40 8.49
N ARG A 752 -37.49 -4.32 8.45
CA ARG A 752 -36.09 -4.05 8.75
C ARG A 752 -35.37 -3.47 7.54
N GLU A 753 -34.74 -2.32 7.71
CA GLU A 753 -33.91 -1.64 6.71
C GLU A 753 -32.49 -1.39 7.21
N VAL A 754 -31.54 -1.22 6.30
CA VAL A 754 -30.13 -0.94 6.59
C VAL A 754 -29.63 0.23 5.76
N VAL A 755 -28.97 1.19 6.40
CA VAL A 755 -28.14 2.21 5.75
C VAL A 755 -26.69 1.93 6.14
N LEU A 756 -25.88 1.53 5.17
CA LEU A 756 -24.43 1.41 5.34
C LEU A 756 -23.82 2.80 5.19
N ALA A 757 -23.37 3.40 6.29
CA ALA A 757 -22.75 4.72 6.31
C ALA A 757 -21.22 4.59 6.35
N ALA A 758 -20.58 4.66 5.20
CA ALA A 758 -19.19 4.26 5.05
C ALA A 758 -18.27 5.43 4.69
N HIS A 759 -17.16 5.55 5.41
CA HIS A 759 -16.17 6.61 5.23
C HIS A 759 -14.92 6.08 4.53
N SER A 760 -14.42 6.78 3.51
CA SER A 760 -13.08 6.52 2.95
C SER A 760 -12.89 5.04 2.56
N MET A 761 -11.82 4.38 3.00
CA MET A 761 -11.58 2.94 2.79
C MET A 761 -12.73 2.04 3.30
N GLY A 762 -13.47 2.47 4.33
CA GLY A 762 -14.67 1.78 4.80
C GLY A 762 -15.75 1.69 3.73
N THR A 763 -15.82 2.64 2.80
CA THR A 763 -16.72 2.57 1.63
C THR A 763 -16.37 1.39 0.74
N VAL A 764 -15.08 1.14 0.52
CA VAL A 764 -14.64 0.03 -0.32
C VAL A 764 -14.96 -1.31 0.34
N VAL A 765 -14.83 -1.41 1.67
CA VAL A 765 -15.28 -2.57 2.45
C VAL A 765 -16.79 -2.75 2.32
N ALA A 766 -17.58 -1.68 2.44
CA ALA A 766 -19.03 -1.72 2.30
C ALA A 766 -19.45 -2.16 0.88
N ILE A 767 -18.82 -1.63 -0.16
CA ILE A 767 -19.04 -2.03 -1.56
C ILE A 767 -18.71 -3.52 -1.76
N ALA A 768 -17.56 -3.98 -1.26
CA ALA A 768 -17.17 -5.39 -1.33
C ALA A 768 -18.16 -6.30 -0.59
N ALA A 769 -18.69 -5.86 0.56
CA ALA A 769 -19.73 -6.57 1.31
C ALA A 769 -21.06 -6.62 0.55
N LEU A 770 -21.48 -5.53 -0.09
CA LEU A 770 -22.70 -5.48 -0.88
C LEU A 770 -22.66 -6.44 -2.08
N PHE A 771 -21.54 -6.50 -2.80
CA PHE A 771 -21.36 -7.48 -3.88
C PHE A 771 -21.26 -8.92 -3.35
N SER A 772 -20.60 -9.13 -2.21
CA SER A 772 -20.58 -10.45 -1.56
C SER A 772 -21.98 -10.90 -1.13
N LEU A 773 -22.82 -9.96 -0.67
CA LEU A 773 -24.23 -10.20 -0.36
C LEU A 773 -25.05 -10.49 -1.62
N ALA A 774 -24.75 -9.88 -2.76
CA ALA A 774 -25.37 -10.23 -4.04
C ALA A 774 -25.13 -11.68 -4.47
N ALA A 775 -24.12 -12.34 -3.89
CA ALA A 775 -23.92 -13.77 -4.04
C ALA A 775 -24.91 -14.66 -3.26
N HIS A 776 -25.58 -14.10 -2.25
CA HIS A 776 -26.50 -14.82 -1.38
C HIS A 776 -27.82 -15.15 -2.13
N PRO A 777 -28.36 -16.38 -2.03
CA PRO A 777 -29.56 -16.80 -2.77
C PRO A 777 -30.78 -15.88 -2.59
N ASP A 778 -31.00 -15.41 -1.37
CA ASP A 778 -32.16 -14.57 -1.02
C ASP A 778 -31.90 -13.07 -1.14
N TRP A 779 -30.78 -12.64 -1.74
CA TRP A 779 -30.42 -11.22 -1.78
C TRP A 779 -31.41 -10.38 -2.59
N SER A 780 -31.98 -10.93 -3.67
CA SER A 780 -32.98 -10.24 -4.49
C SER A 780 -34.18 -9.77 -3.67
N ALA A 781 -34.61 -10.54 -2.66
CA ALA A 781 -35.71 -10.19 -1.76
C ALA A 781 -35.31 -9.20 -0.64
N ARG A 782 -34.01 -8.89 -0.51
CA ARG A 782 -33.44 -8.08 0.58
C ARG A 782 -32.84 -6.76 0.09
N ARG A 783 -32.35 -6.72 -1.16
CA ARG A 783 -31.59 -5.58 -1.71
C ARG A 783 -32.34 -4.24 -1.64
N ASP A 784 -33.66 -4.27 -1.77
CA ASP A 784 -34.51 -3.07 -1.74
C ASP A 784 -34.65 -2.48 -0.32
N ARG A 785 -34.10 -3.15 0.70
CA ARG A 785 -34.07 -2.71 2.10
C ARG A 785 -32.68 -2.27 2.55
N VAL A 786 -31.74 -2.16 1.62
CA VAL A 786 -30.35 -1.78 1.90
C VAL A 786 -29.97 -0.60 1.03
N SER A 787 -29.45 0.44 1.68
CA SER A 787 -28.98 1.68 1.07
C SER A 787 -27.52 1.96 1.45
N LEU A 788 -26.80 2.69 0.61
CA LEU A 788 -25.40 3.09 0.83
C LEU A 788 -25.28 4.60 0.96
N LEU A 789 -24.69 5.07 2.06
CA LEU A 789 -24.23 6.44 2.26
C LEU A 789 -22.71 6.43 2.31
N SER A 790 -22.03 6.79 1.22
CA SER A 790 -20.57 6.93 1.21
C SER A 790 -20.14 8.36 1.43
N PHE A 791 -18.93 8.57 1.96
CA PHE A 791 -18.40 9.92 2.08
C PHE A 791 -16.87 9.91 2.17
N GLY A 792 -16.25 11.00 1.68
CA GLY A 792 -14.80 11.18 1.68
C GLY A 792 -14.07 10.03 0.98
N VAL A 793 -14.50 9.66 -0.23
CA VAL A 793 -14.08 8.41 -0.88
C VAL A 793 -13.36 8.62 -2.22
N GLN A 794 -12.49 7.67 -2.58
CA GLN A 794 -11.65 7.69 -3.79
C GLN A 794 -12.04 6.64 -4.84
N VAL A 795 -13.28 6.10 -4.78
CA VAL A 795 -13.65 4.90 -5.54
C VAL A 795 -13.47 5.09 -7.04
N ARG A 796 -13.91 6.24 -7.57
CA ARG A 796 -13.81 6.56 -8.99
C ARG A 796 -12.41 7.00 -9.45
N PRO A 797 -11.76 8.02 -8.85
CA PRO A 797 -10.51 8.57 -9.38
C PRO A 797 -9.26 7.73 -9.09
N PHE A 798 -9.24 6.87 -8.08
CA PHE A 798 -8.07 6.02 -7.82
C PHE A 798 -8.43 4.55 -7.93
N PHE A 799 -9.32 4.04 -7.08
CA PHE A 799 -9.61 2.61 -7.08
C PHE A 799 -10.13 2.10 -8.42
N GLY A 800 -11.04 2.81 -9.07
CA GLY A 800 -11.61 2.41 -10.36
C GLY A 800 -10.65 2.58 -11.54
N ARG A 801 -9.67 3.48 -11.44
CA ARG A 801 -8.58 3.61 -12.42
C ARG A 801 -7.49 2.54 -12.20
N PHE A 802 -7.18 2.21 -10.95
CA PHE A 802 -6.07 1.34 -10.54
C PHE A 802 -6.47 -0.14 -10.54
N PHE A 803 -7.73 -0.45 -10.25
CA PHE A 803 -8.31 -1.80 -10.14
C PHE A 803 -9.63 -1.88 -10.94
N PRO A 804 -9.56 -1.75 -12.28
CA PRO A 804 -10.74 -1.57 -13.12
C PRO A 804 -11.76 -2.72 -13.05
N GLU A 805 -11.34 -3.94 -12.70
CA GLU A 805 -12.22 -5.12 -12.60
C GLU A 805 -12.85 -5.32 -11.23
N ILE A 806 -12.36 -4.60 -10.23
CA ILE A 806 -12.90 -4.68 -8.86
C ILE A 806 -13.81 -3.48 -8.60
N LEU A 807 -13.36 -2.29 -8.97
CA LEU A 807 -14.01 -1.02 -8.59
C LEU A 807 -14.12 -0.04 -9.78
N GLY A 808 -13.95 -0.53 -11.01
CA GLY A 808 -14.01 0.31 -12.20
C GLY A 808 -15.42 0.75 -12.58
N PRO A 809 -15.53 1.64 -13.58
CA PRO A 809 -16.81 2.20 -14.01
C PRO A 809 -17.81 1.14 -14.49
N ASP A 810 -17.33 0.09 -15.17
CA ASP A 810 -18.18 -1.00 -15.66
C ASP A 810 -18.73 -1.86 -14.49
N VAL A 811 -18.01 -1.90 -13.36
CA VAL A 811 -18.41 -2.65 -12.15
C VAL A 811 -19.34 -1.84 -11.27
N LEU A 812 -19.15 -0.53 -11.14
CA LEU A 812 -19.92 0.31 -10.22
C LEU A 812 -21.07 1.07 -10.90
N GLY A 813 -21.11 1.10 -12.23
CA GLY A 813 -22.04 1.94 -13.00
C GLY A 813 -21.72 3.44 -12.93
N THR A 814 -20.47 3.80 -12.62
CA THR A 814 -20.00 5.20 -12.53
C THR A 814 -19.41 5.68 -13.85
N LEU A 815 -19.31 7.00 -14.07
CA LEU A 815 -18.65 7.49 -15.29
C LEU A 815 -17.13 7.24 -15.25
N PRO A 816 -16.51 6.91 -16.40
CA PRO A 816 -15.05 6.84 -16.51
C PRO A 816 -14.38 8.14 -16.05
N CYS A 817 -13.18 8.03 -15.48
CA CYS A 817 -12.47 9.16 -14.87
C CYS A 817 -11.15 9.43 -15.60
N GLN A 818 -10.91 10.68 -16.01
CA GLN A 818 -9.63 11.10 -16.58
C GLN A 818 -8.57 11.28 -15.48
N ARG A 819 -7.29 11.14 -15.85
CA ARG A 819 -6.17 11.37 -14.91
C ARG A 819 -6.05 12.84 -14.49
N PRO A 820 -5.51 13.11 -13.28
CA PRO A 820 -5.19 14.47 -12.88
C PRO A 820 -4.00 15.02 -13.71
N ARG A 821 -4.04 16.31 -14.04
CA ARG A 821 -2.98 17.00 -14.79
C ARG A 821 -1.97 17.68 -13.86
N LEU A 822 -0.72 17.20 -13.88
CA LEU A 822 0.38 17.67 -13.01
C LEU A 822 0.52 19.21 -12.99
N TRP A 823 0.50 19.80 -14.19
CA TRP A 823 0.79 21.22 -14.41
C TRP A 823 -0.43 22.15 -14.43
N SER A 824 -1.64 21.61 -14.27
CA SER A 824 -2.89 22.39 -14.27
C SER A 824 -3.16 23.05 -12.92
N ALA A 825 -3.74 24.26 -12.90
CA ALA A 825 -4.13 24.95 -11.66
C ALA A 825 -5.17 24.14 -10.86
N ASP A 826 -6.16 23.55 -11.54
CA ASP A 826 -7.01 22.48 -11.00
C ASP A 826 -6.63 21.16 -11.71
N PRO A 827 -6.08 20.17 -10.99
CA PRO A 827 -5.72 18.88 -11.57
C PRO A 827 -6.87 18.14 -12.26
N TRP A 828 -8.12 18.34 -11.82
CA TRP A 828 -9.29 17.55 -12.22
C TRP A 828 -10.28 18.30 -13.12
N LEU A 829 -10.00 19.56 -13.47
CA LEU A 829 -10.89 20.35 -14.31
C LEU A 829 -11.15 19.71 -15.69
N ALA A 830 -10.16 19.00 -16.24
CA ALA A 830 -10.32 18.28 -17.50
C ALA A 830 -11.35 17.15 -17.40
N ASP A 831 -11.41 16.45 -16.26
CA ASP A 831 -12.41 15.42 -15.98
C ASP A 831 -13.81 16.03 -15.78
N ALA A 832 -13.89 17.15 -15.04
CA ALA A 832 -15.16 17.85 -14.83
C ALA A 832 -15.78 18.36 -16.14
N ARG A 833 -14.94 18.78 -17.10
CA ARG A 833 -15.38 19.26 -18.42
C ARG A 833 -15.56 18.15 -19.45
N ALA A 834 -15.18 16.90 -19.14
CA ALA A 834 -15.27 15.81 -20.09
C ALA A 834 -16.73 15.47 -20.42
N THR A 835 -17.04 15.28 -21.70
CA THR A 835 -18.34 14.75 -22.12
C THR A 835 -18.42 13.26 -21.74
N PRO A 836 -19.49 12.81 -21.07
CA PRO A 836 -19.70 11.39 -20.81
C PRO A 836 -19.68 10.59 -22.11
N LEU A 837 -18.96 9.47 -22.13
CA LEU A 837 -19.11 8.52 -23.23
C LEU A 837 -20.49 7.87 -23.15
N PRO A 838 -21.17 7.61 -24.29
CA PRO A 838 -22.41 6.85 -24.27
C PRO A 838 -22.16 5.46 -23.64
N PRO A 839 -23.08 4.96 -22.80
CA PRO A 839 -22.95 3.63 -22.21
C PRO A 839 -22.93 2.57 -23.32
N GLU A 840 -22.04 1.58 -23.19
CA GLU A 840 -21.99 0.48 -24.16
C GLU A 840 -23.25 -0.41 -24.04
N PRO A 841 -23.89 -0.78 -25.16
CA PRO A 841 -25.14 -1.54 -25.16
C PRO A 841 -25.02 -2.99 -24.62
N ALA A 842 -23.80 -3.49 -24.40
CA ALA A 842 -23.51 -4.85 -23.94
C ALA A 842 -22.92 -4.94 -22.52
N SER A 843 -22.77 -3.82 -21.81
CA SER A 843 -22.35 -3.85 -20.41
C SER A 843 -23.60 -3.94 -19.54
N PRO A 844 -23.92 -5.08 -18.90
CA PRO A 844 -24.82 -5.03 -17.76
C PRO A 844 -24.05 -4.22 -16.73
N ALA A 845 -24.35 -2.92 -16.64
CA ALA A 845 -23.90 -2.12 -15.52
C ALA A 845 -24.40 -2.87 -14.29
N ALA A 846 -23.50 -3.55 -13.59
CA ALA A 846 -23.80 -4.10 -12.29
C ALA A 846 -23.87 -2.89 -11.37
N ALA A 847 -24.95 -2.11 -11.46
CA ALA A 847 -25.23 -1.07 -10.49
C ALA A 847 -25.10 -1.71 -9.10
N LEU A 848 -24.50 -0.97 -8.16
CA LEU A 848 -24.36 -1.42 -6.78
C LEU A 848 -25.68 -2.07 -6.32
N PRO A 849 -25.65 -3.29 -5.74
CA PRO A 849 -26.84 -4.10 -5.53
C PRO A 849 -27.62 -3.65 -4.29
N VAL A 850 -28.02 -2.37 -4.29
CA VAL A 850 -28.70 -1.64 -3.22
C VAL A 850 -29.90 -0.88 -3.79
N ARG A 851 -30.84 -0.50 -2.92
CA ARG A 851 -31.97 0.36 -3.28
C ARG A 851 -31.51 1.72 -3.80
N ARG A 852 -30.59 2.36 -3.09
CA ARG A 852 -30.11 3.71 -3.39
C ARG A 852 -28.72 3.96 -2.83
N TRP A 853 -27.96 4.78 -3.55
CA TRP A 853 -26.62 5.22 -3.16
C TRP A 853 -26.55 6.74 -3.19
N ILE A 854 -26.13 7.33 -2.08
CA ILE A 854 -25.75 8.74 -1.99
C ILE A 854 -24.29 8.82 -1.55
N SER A 855 -23.51 9.70 -2.18
CA SER A 855 -22.11 9.92 -1.85
C SER A 855 -21.84 11.39 -1.52
N LEU A 856 -21.24 11.68 -0.37
CA LEU A 856 -20.87 13.04 0.03
C LEU A 856 -19.39 13.31 -0.22
N TRP A 857 -19.09 14.50 -0.73
CA TRP A 857 -17.72 14.94 -0.94
C TRP A 857 -17.60 16.45 -0.72
N ARG A 858 -16.37 16.93 -0.51
CA ARG A 858 -16.07 18.37 -0.40
C ARG A 858 -14.65 18.64 -0.87
N ALA A 859 -14.36 19.85 -1.34
CA ALA A 859 -13.09 20.14 -2.00
C ALA A 859 -11.91 20.36 -1.05
N THR A 860 -12.16 20.60 0.23
CA THR A 860 -11.16 20.61 1.30
C THR A 860 -10.68 19.22 1.71
N ASP A 861 -11.33 18.14 1.26
CA ASP A 861 -10.93 16.77 1.57
C ASP A 861 -9.83 16.26 0.62
N PRO A 862 -8.61 15.95 1.10
CA PRO A 862 -7.55 15.37 0.28
C PRO A 862 -7.85 13.94 -0.23
N LEU A 863 -8.81 13.24 0.36
CA LEU A 863 -9.22 11.90 -0.06
C LEU A 863 -10.68 11.86 -0.53
N GLY A 864 -11.40 12.98 -0.49
CA GLY A 864 -12.82 13.06 -0.82
C GLY A 864 -13.04 13.47 -2.27
N PHE A 865 -13.70 12.59 -3.02
CA PHE A 865 -14.07 12.84 -4.40
C PHE A 865 -15.52 12.48 -4.65
N PRO A 866 -16.13 13.07 -5.70
CA PRO A 866 -17.34 12.52 -6.30
C PRO A 866 -17.11 11.05 -6.70
N ALA A 867 -18.01 10.18 -6.27
CA ALA A 867 -17.96 8.75 -6.54
C ALA A 867 -18.57 8.38 -7.90
N TRP A 868 -19.53 9.16 -8.43
CA TRP A 868 -20.15 8.89 -9.74
C TRP A 868 -19.54 9.71 -10.87
N SER A 869 -19.42 11.03 -10.71
CA SER A 869 -18.78 11.92 -11.69
C SER A 869 -18.34 13.23 -11.07
N ASN A 870 -17.30 13.83 -11.64
CA ASN A 870 -16.79 15.13 -11.24
C ASN A 870 -17.63 16.31 -11.78
N ARG A 871 -18.77 16.02 -12.41
CA ARG A 871 -19.73 16.98 -12.95
C ARG A 871 -20.98 17.02 -12.07
N ALA A 872 -21.47 18.22 -11.72
CA ALA A 872 -22.66 18.38 -10.88
C ALA A 872 -23.98 18.15 -11.65
N PRO A 873 -24.19 18.70 -12.87
CA PRO A 873 -25.44 18.54 -13.60
C PRO A 873 -25.75 17.07 -13.92
N GLY A 874 -26.96 16.64 -13.55
CA GLY A 874 -27.45 15.28 -13.80
C GLY A 874 -26.77 14.19 -12.96
N ASN A 875 -26.07 14.55 -11.88
CA ASN A 875 -25.44 13.59 -10.99
C ASN A 875 -26.47 12.99 -10.01
N PRO A 876 -26.77 11.67 -10.10
CA PRO A 876 -27.82 11.06 -9.28
C PRO A 876 -27.34 10.61 -7.89
N ILE A 877 -26.02 10.60 -7.65
CA ILE A 877 -25.40 9.95 -6.48
C ILE A 877 -24.66 10.97 -5.61
N ASP A 878 -23.85 11.84 -6.20
CA ASP A 878 -22.96 12.71 -5.47
C ASP A 878 -23.66 13.97 -4.97
N ARG A 879 -23.40 14.35 -3.72
CA ARG A 879 -23.81 15.63 -3.12
C ARG A 879 -22.60 16.34 -2.53
N PHE A 880 -22.57 17.65 -2.67
CA PHE A 880 -21.56 18.48 -2.03
C PHE A 880 -21.88 18.60 -0.54
N ALA A 881 -20.88 18.42 0.32
CA ALA A 881 -20.99 18.61 1.76
C ALA A 881 -20.30 19.91 2.17
N ASP A 882 -20.80 20.52 3.24
CA ASP A 882 -20.22 21.76 3.73
C ASP A 882 -18.75 21.60 4.14
N GLU A 883 -17.99 22.64 3.83
CA GLU A 883 -16.58 22.74 4.16
C GLU A 883 -16.34 23.48 5.46
N ILE A 884 -17.37 24.11 6.02
CA ILE A 884 -17.31 24.85 7.28
C ILE A 884 -18.32 24.21 8.23
N ASP A 885 -17.82 23.60 9.29
CA ASP A 885 -18.61 23.08 10.39
C ASP A 885 -18.91 24.23 11.35
N THR A 886 -20.19 24.58 11.43
CA THR A 886 -20.73 25.64 12.31
C THR A 886 -21.35 25.07 13.59
N SER A 887 -21.38 23.75 13.77
CA SER A 887 -22.00 23.07 14.93
C SER A 887 -21.14 23.12 16.22
N GLY A 888 -19.87 23.49 16.11
CA GLY A 888 -18.95 23.57 17.24
C GLY A 888 -18.86 24.98 17.86
N TYR A 889 -18.41 25.06 19.11
CA TYR A 889 -18.13 26.33 19.80
C TYR A 889 -17.17 27.24 19.00
N THR A 890 -16.21 26.65 18.28
CA THR A 890 -15.41 27.32 17.25
C THR A 890 -15.75 26.73 15.89
N GLY A 891 -16.15 27.56 14.93
CA GLY A 891 -16.30 27.13 13.55
C GLY A 891 -14.99 26.56 13.00
N ALA A 892 -15.08 25.47 12.25
CA ALA A 892 -13.91 24.76 11.75
C ALA A 892 -14.04 24.40 10.27
N VAL A 893 -12.94 24.50 9.52
CA VAL A 893 -12.92 24.02 8.14
C VAL A 893 -12.80 22.50 8.15
N GLY A 894 -13.87 21.82 7.76
CA GLY A 894 -13.91 20.37 7.62
C GLY A 894 -12.93 19.88 6.55
N THR A 895 -12.30 18.72 6.78
CA THR A 895 -11.35 18.09 5.84
C THR A 895 -11.76 16.67 5.50
N HIS A 896 -11.03 15.64 5.93
CA HIS A 896 -11.37 14.25 5.61
C HIS A 896 -12.37 13.62 6.58
N GLY A 897 -12.32 13.95 7.87
CA GLY A 897 -13.23 13.38 8.89
C GLY A 897 -14.57 14.10 9.00
N GLU A 898 -15.43 13.63 9.91
CA GLU A 898 -16.56 14.41 10.47
C GLU A 898 -17.65 14.83 9.46
N TYR A 899 -17.74 14.18 8.30
CA TYR A 899 -18.88 14.34 7.39
C TYR A 899 -20.22 14.12 8.09
N TYR A 900 -20.25 13.23 9.09
CA TYR A 900 -21.43 12.94 9.90
C TYR A 900 -21.92 14.09 10.78
N ARG A 901 -21.20 15.22 10.82
CA ARG A 901 -21.63 16.46 11.48
C ARG A 901 -22.29 17.44 10.52
N THR A 902 -22.19 17.23 9.21
CA THR A 902 -22.75 18.18 8.24
C THR A 902 -24.26 17.94 8.07
N ARG A 903 -25.00 19.01 7.81
CA ARG A 903 -26.44 18.93 7.50
C ARG A 903 -26.71 17.97 6.35
N GLN A 904 -25.87 17.99 5.31
CA GLN A 904 -26.03 17.12 4.13
C GLN A 904 -25.91 15.63 4.46
N TYR A 905 -25.17 15.27 5.51
CA TYR A 905 -25.15 13.89 5.98
C TYR A 905 -26.47 13.48 6.61
N HIS A 906 -27.02 14.32 7.48
CA HIS A 906 -28.32 14.06 8.10
C HIS A 906 -29.44 14.03 7.06
N ASP A 907 -29.44 14.94 6.09
CA ASP A 907 -30.39 14.95 4.98
C ASP A 907 -30.25 13.71 4.10
N ALA A 908 -29.03 13.29 3.79
CA ALA A 908 -28.80 12.06 3.02
C ALA A 908 -29.22 10.80 3.78
N LEU A 909 -28.92 10.73 5.08
CA LEU A 909 -29.35 9.62 5.93
C LEU A 909 -30.89 9.56 6.02
N ALA A 910 -31.53 10.71 6.22
CA ALA A 910 -32.98 10.86 6.26
C ALA A 910 -33.64 10.41 4.95
N ASP A 911 -33.08 10.83 3.81
CA ASP A 911 -33.53 10.46 2.48
C ASP A 911 -33.38 8.94 2.20
N LEU A 912 -32.24 8.35 2.56
CA LEU A 912 -31.99 6.92 2.39
C LEU A 912 -32.82 6.04 3.34
N ALA A 913 -33.13 6.55 4.53
CA ALA A 913 -33.98 5.90 5.52
C ALA A 913 -35.48 6.08 5.24
N GLY A 914 -35.86 6.80 4.16
CA GLY A 914 -37.26 7.05 3.81
C GLY A 914 -37.98 7.95 4.83
N THR A 915 -37.23 8.79 5.53
CA THR A 915 -37.73 9.55 6.65
C THR A 915 -37.45 11.02 6.43
N THR A 916 -38.41 11.77 5.89
CA THR A 916 -38.29 13.23 5.82
C THR A 916 -38.12 13.79 7.23
N LEU A 917 -37.10 14.62 7.43
CA LEU A 917 -37.01 15.49 8.60
C LEU A 917 -38.17 16.52 8.48
N PRO A 918 -38.87 16.86 9.58
CA PRO A 918 -39.82 17.97 9.52
C PRO A 918 -39.10 19.23 9.06
N ALA A 919 -39.74 19.93 8.12
CA ALA A 919 -39.23 21.13 7.46
C ALA A 919 -39.00 22.29 8.43
#